data_AF-A0A7J5XEC9-F1
#
_entry.id   AF-A0A7J5XEC9-F1
#
_cell.length_a   1.000
_cell.length_b   1.000
_cell.length_c   1.000
_cell.angle_alpha   90.00
_cell.angle_beta   90.00
_cell.angle_gamma   90.00
#
_symmetry.space_group_name_H-M   'P 1'
#
loop_
_entity.id
_entity.type
_entity.pdbx_description
1 polymer ?
#
loop_
_entity_poly.entity_id
_entity_poly.type
_entity_poly.pdbx_seq_one_letter_code
_entity_poly.pdbx_strand_id
1 'polypeptide(L)'
;MLDYVAVAERKLPDGSEDFLKMVIKVCEDSGNDWYRIYLIRKLSEWQGVESVQTLVKQTGEYKTVRDAVAKAVVDCNVEQIEDVCEKCTAPPRKRTMFVLLALFREVTTLYRSANTSLHPTSELCHAFADLIQGSRYLYQKEVRDLASALVHNRLGSLAITHDLTIEDNTIIELNIHLAAVLLTGTHLLVMPLKQLGLSPENMQAAFIPTMPDDMLAVAQAAIQQDYGQLTWYVCPNNHPCFVDECGLPMQRGRCLECGQEVGGEHHSPLQGFRPIDLQQDRTRPGHILGDPEQGNNTDTKNMSLSPFTLIRLVTHLAMLLGTSEKSQRIIQPPVEDVCMFLSLHIKKDLDQLSQALGRGADDTDLDQLLQEAKGSIRTDSRVSSNFIMRATFGDDCTFLTSLPQGSQVHSSAVWSCRERLSLLSLTHIVEQNDQKEELPLLWRFLQKEKEFRQIKLLPDIVILQKRLVRMFQNATDQIVGSVGEFIEEQTEMKTWFEKHINIFLKTWNLLRVSVTSSELKIPDEFCSQDLNLDSDLQYLLPRRQGPGLCATGLVSYLVALHNELVNAVDSLTGEDSSSYRVSVAELREQHVISYELEKDLLPLVLSNCQYSLERGHETITQYDLPMIQQQIITRFLQGKPLITRTGVPTLINTQERDYETMFKTVKGKATLSSLTRNALSRELDSYSEVCEALKIAELLLGFLSMTGGDPMMSLVTYLQDILKMVQRIDKHILQALGRCNLRHCVSLWQLLSSVRSENMLRLKREPFSGYPSEYLMPLTEENKTELKGFVSRGNVDQWLLEMHEFLLLNLGRPRAIDDFNPAWSVKETVCAYMDRKEVEVPAYVEERFPANLMMSQIVETWKYAVTAKQDLMT
;
A
#
# COMPACT_ATOMS: atom_id res chain seq x y z
N MET A 1 -10.29 41.06 -8.79
CA MET A 1 -9.98 40.09 -7.71
C MET A 1 -10.80 38.82 -7.89
N LEU A 2 -12.12 38.90 -8.06
CA LEU A 2 -12.97 37.73 -8.37
C LEU A 2 -12.82 37.22 -9.83
N ASP A 3 -12.48 38.08 -10.79
CA ASP A 3 -12.02 37.63 -12.12
C ASP A 3 -10.68 36.87 -12.07
N TYR A 4 -9.90 37.02 -10.99
CA TYR A 4 -8.64 36.30 -10.78
C TYR A 4 -8.89 34.89 -10.20
N VAL A 5 -9.94 34.73 -9.39
CA VAL A 5 -10.41 33.44 -8.86
C VAL A 5 -10.94 32.55 -9.98
N ALA A 6 -11.57 33.12 -11.01
CA ALA A 6 -12.05 32.39 -12.18
C ALA A 6 -10.93 31.82 -13.08
N VAL A 7 -9.71 32.36 -13.00
CA VAL A 7 -8.56 31.98 -13.85
C VAL A 7 -7.67 30.92 -13.18
N ALA A 8 -7.70 30.81 -11.85
CA ALA A 8 -6.80 29.93 -11.08
C ALA A 8 -7.23 28.45 -11.06
N GLU A 9 -8.50 28.12 -11.31
CA GLU A 9 -9.00 26.75 -11.31
C GLU A 9 -9.37 26.28 -12.72
N ARG A 10 -8.53 25.43 -13.32
CA ARG A 10 -8.86 24.73 -14.57
C ARG A 10 -9.98 23.72 -14.30
N LYS A 11 -11.23 24.18 -14.46
CA LYS A 11 -12.55 23.53 -14.31
C LYS A 11 -13.25 23.85 -12.99
N LEU A 12 -13.88 25.03 -12.94
CA LEU A 12 -14.94 25.32 -11.98
C LEU A 12 -16.11 24.32 -12.17
N PRO A 13 -16.69 23.76 -11.09
CA PRO A 13 -17.93 22.99 -11.16
C PRO A 13 -19.09 23.83 -11.73
N ASP A 14 -20.03 23.17 -12.40
CA ASP A 14 -21.19 23.82 -13.03
C ASP A 14 -21.97 24.69 -11.99
N GLY A 15 -22.20 25.97 -12.29
CA GLY A 15 -22.89 26.93 -11.42
C GLY A 15 -22.00 27.79 -10.50
N SER A 16 -20.69 27.54 -10.44
CA SER A 16 -19.77 28.33 -9.59
C SER A 16 -19.61 29.78 -10.04
N GLU A 17 -19.66 30.05 -11.35
CA GLU A 17 -19.60 31.43 -11.88
C GLU A 17 -20.80 32.28 -11.47
N ASP A 18 -22.00 31.70 -11.46
CA ASP A 18 -23.21 32.42 -11.08
C ASP A 18 -23.25 32.70 -9.57
N PHE A 19 -22.72 31.77 -8.77
CA PHE A 19 -22.49 32.01 -7.34
C PHE A 19 -21.51 33.17 -7.11
N LEU A 20 -20.37 33.20 -7.83
CA LEU A 20 -19.40 34.28 -7.72
C LEU A 20 -19.98 35.63 -8.15
N LYS A 21 -20.77 35.68 -9.23
CA LYS A 21 -21.50 36.91 -9.64
C LYS A 21 -22.47 37.39 -8.56
N MET A 22 -23.14 36.47 -7.86
CA MET A 22 -24.00 36.81 -6.73
C MET A 22 -23.20 37.37 -5.54
N VAL A 23 -22.04 36.78 -5.22
CA VAL A 23 -21.15 37.28 -4.17
C VAL A 23 -20.64 38.69 -4.50
N ILE A 24 -20.29 38.97 -5.77
CA ILE A 24 -19.92 40.31 -6.25
C ILE A 24 -21.06 41.29 -5.98
N LYS A 25 -22.27 40.95 -6.45
CA LYS A 25 -23.45 41.80 -6.29
C LYS A 25 -23.78 42.08 -4.82
N VAL A 26 -23.66 41.08 -3.94
CA VAL A 26 -23.85 41.26 -2.49
C VAL A 26 -22.81 42.21 -1.90
N CYS A 27 -21.54 42.11 -2.31
CA CYS A 27 -20.51 43.03 -1.84
C CYS A 27 -20.76 44.46 -2.33
N GLU A 28 -21.21 44.64 -3.57
CA GLU A 28 -21.53 45.94 -4.18
C GLU A 28 -22.77 46.59 -3.56
N ASP A 29 -23.87 45.84 -3.46
CA ASP A 29 -25.17 46.36 -3.01
C ASP A 29 -25.26 46.55 -1.48
N SER A 30 -24.48 45.79 -0.68
CA SER A 30 -24.59 45.83 0.79
C SER A 30 -23.95 47.05 1.45
N GLY A 31 -23.03 47.75 0.76
CA GLY A 31 -22.29 48.89 1.31
C GLY A 31 -21.42 48.56 2.55
N ASN A 32 -21.22 47.27 2.89
CA ASN A 32 -20.45 46.85 4.06
C ASN A 32 -19.12 46.21 3.63
N ASP A 33 -18.04 46.99 3.73
CA ASP A 33 -16.69 46.54 3.34
C ASP A 33 -16.10 45.44 4.23
N TRP A 34 -16.71 45.11 5.38
CA TRP A 34 -16.29 43.96 6.18
C TRP A 34 -16.43 42.61 5.43
N TYR A 35 -17.39 42.48 4.51
CA TYR A 35 -17.50 41.28 3.66
C TYR A 35 -16.28 41.12 2.75
N ARG A 36 -15.81 42.23 2.16
CA ARG A 36 -14.61 42.26 1.31
C ARG A 36 -13.35 41.95 2.13
N ILE A 37 -13.24 42.50 3.35
CA ILE A 37 -12.13 42.23 4.27
C ILE A 37 -12.10 40.76 4.67
N TYR A 38 -13.24 40.15 5.00
CA TYR A 38 -13.32 38.74 5.34
C TYR A 38 -12.93 37.83 4.16
N LEU A 39 -13.37 38.15 2.94
CA LEU A 39 -12.96 37.43 1.74
C LEU A 39 -11.44 37.55 1.49
N ILE A 40 -10.87 38.74 1.65
CA ILE A 40 -9.42 38.96 1.53
C ILE A 40 -8.67 38.12 2.57
N ARG A 41 -9.11 38.12 3.83
CA ARG A 41 -8.53 37.31 4.90
C ARG A 41 -8.63 35.81 4.59
N LYS A 42 -9.78 35.34 4.13
CA LYS A 42 -10.02 33.91 3.90
C LYS A 42 -9.26 33.38 2.68
N LEU A 43 -9.14 34.18 1.63
CA LEU A 43 -8.26 33.89 0.49
C LEU A 43 -6.78 33.92 0.88
N SER A 44 -6.39 34.87 1.74
CA SER A 44 -5.02 34.96 2.27
C SER A 44 -4.64 33.77 3.17
N GLU A 45 -5.61 33.21 3.91
CA GLU A 45 -5.44 31.98 4.71
C GLU A 45 -5.33 30.74 3.82
N TRP A 46 -6.12 30.66 2.75
CA TRP A 46 -6.15 29.50 1.85
C TRP A 46 -5.01 29.43 0.84
N GLN A 47 -4.60 30.57 0.25
CA GLN A 47 -3.60 30.61 -0.83
C GLN A 47 -2.27 31.26 -0.39
N GLY A 48 -2.12 31.53 0.91
CA GLY A 48 -1.02 32.29 1.44
C GLY A 48 -1.10 33.77 1.06
N VAL A 49 -0.58 34.60 1.96
CA VAL A 49 -0.49 36.05 1.80
C VAL A 49 0.42 36.45 0.63
N GLU A 50 1.25 35.53 0.16
CA GLU A 50 2.07 35.68 -1.04
C GLU A 50 1.27 35.80 -2.34
N SER A 51 0.06 35.22 -2.40
CA SER A 51 -0.96 35.54 -3.42
C SER A 51 -1.37 37.01 -3.38
N VAL A 52 -0.97 37.75 -2.34
CA VAL A 52 -1.07 39.20 -2.26
C VAL A 52 0.14 39.92 -1.62
N GLN A 53 1.34 39.58 -2.09
CA GLN A 53 2.63 40.22 -1.82
C GLN A 53 3.47 39.56 -0.72
N THR A 54 4.30 38.64 -1.21
CA THR A 54 5.71 38.39 -0.82
C THR A 54 6.06 38.64 0.64
N LEU A 55 5.97 37.56 1.41
CA LEU A 55 6.21 37.55 2.85
C LEU A 55 7.65 37.91 3.20
N VAL A 56 7.72 38.54 4.36
CA VAL A 56 8.88 39.07 5.05
C VAL A 56 9.19 38.10 6.19
N LYS A 57 10.47 37.83 6.45
CA LYS A 57 10.98 37.76 7.82
C LYS A 57 11.95 38.94 7.92
N GLN A 58 12.08 39.59 9.07
CA GLN A 58 13.15 39.22 9.99
C GLN A 58 13.16 40.02 11.29
N THR A 59 13.92 39.46 12.23
CA THR A 59 14.55 40.10 13.39
C THR A 59 15.24 41.42 13.01
N GLY A 60 15.17 42.44 13.87
CA GLY A 60 15.64 43.80 13.59
C GLY A 60 17.05 43.94 12.97
N GLU A 61 17.97 43.03 13.29
CA GLU A 61 19.36 43.07 12.78
C GLU A 61 19.50 42.76 11.28
N TYR A 62 18.73 41.80 10.74
CA TYR A 62 18.76 41.55 9.29
C TYR A 62 18.10 42.68 8.52
N LYS A 63 17.02 43.26 9.06
CA LYS A 63 16.29 44.34 8.39
C LYS A 63 17.26 45.44 7.97
N THR A 64 18.20 45.80 8.85
CA THR A 64 19.25 46.78 8.56
C THR A 64 20.16 46.36 7.41
N VAL A 65 20.64 45.10 7.39
CA VAL A 65 21.49 44.57 6.31
C VAL A 65 20.73 44.54 4.98
N ARG A 66 19.49 44.05 4.98
CA ARG A 66 18.60 44.01 3.81
C ARG A 66 18.34 45.41 3.25
N ASP A 67 18.00 46.37 4.10
CA ASP A 67 17.71 47.73 3.66
C ASP A 67 18.96 48.41 3.07
N ALA A 68 20.16 48.04 3.52
CA ALA A 68 21.42 48.46 2.91
C ALA A 68 21.62 47.87 1.50
N VAL A 69 21.31 46.58 1.30
CA VAL A 69 21.35 45.96 -0.03
C VAL A 69 20.29 46.57 -0.96
N ALA A 70 19.08 46.81 -0.46
CA ALA A 70 18.01 47.47 -1.23
C ALA A 70 18.43 48.86 -1.68
N LYS A 71 19.05 49.64 -0.78
CA LYS A 71 19.61 50.95 -1.11
C LYS A 71 20.73 50.85 -2.14
N ALA A 72 21.61 49.85 -2.03
CA ALA A 72 22.68 49.62 -3.01
C ALA A 72 22.14 49.33 -4.42
N VAL A 73 21.03 48.59 -4.52
CA VAL A 73 20.35 48.31 -5.80
C VAL A 73 19.78 49.60 -6.41
N VAL A 74 19.23 50.50 -5.60
CA VAL A 74 18.64 51.78 -6.08
C VAL A 74 19.71 52.81 -6.42
N ASP A 75 20.71 52.98 -5.56
CA ASP A 75 21.74 54.00 -5.66
C ASP A 75 22.95 53.56 -6.51
N CYS A 76 22.97 52.31 -6.97
CA CYS A 76 24.11 51.65 -7.62
C CYS A 76 25.42 51.74 -6.82
N ASN A 77 25.33 51.70 -5.48
CA ASN A 77 26.48 51.80 -4.59
C ASN A 77 26.46 50.71 -3.51
N VAL A 78 27.37 49.75 -3.63
CA VAL A 78 27.47 48.57 -2.74
C VAL A 78 28.36 48.78 -1.51
N GLU A 79 29.11 49.88 -1.42
CA GLU A 79 30.12 50.09 -0.37
C GLU A 79 29.51 50.14 1.04
N GLN A 80 28.29 50.67 1.17
CA GLN A 80 27.60 50.83 2.46
C GLN A 80 27.18 49.50 3.11
N ILE A 81 27.16 48.40 2.35
CA ILE A 81 26.75 47.08 2.86
C ILE A 81 27.76 46.57 3.90
N GLU A 82 29.05 46.75 3.65
CA GLU A 82 30.15 46.33 4.55
C GLU A 82 30.08 47.06 5.89
N ASP A 83 29.86 48.38 5.86
CA ASP A 83 29.75 49.25 7.04
C ASP A 83 28.56 48.87 7.92
N VAL A 84 27.42 48.54 7.28
CA VAL A 84 26.21 48.09 7.98
C VAL A 84 26.43 46.72 8.61
N CYS A 85 27.11 45.81 7.90
CA CYS A 85 27.47 44.51 8.46
C CYS A 85 28.46 44.64 9.62
N GLU A 86 29.34 45.64 9.63
CA GLU A 86 30.27 45.89 10.75
C GLU A 86 29.56 46.32 12.02
N LYS A 87 28.61 47.25 11.87
CA LYS A 87 27.79 47.81 12.96
C LYS A 87 26.75 46.83 13.49
N CYS A 88 26.47 45.75 12.75
CA CYS A 88 25.55 44.69 13.18
C CYS A 88 26.09 43.96 14.41
N THR A 89 25.29 43.79 15.45
CA THR A 89 25.70 43.09 16.68
C THR A 89 25.67 41.56 16.56
N ALA A 90 25.08 41.02 15.49
CA ALA A 90 24.97 39.59 15.27
C ALA A 90 26.34 38.90 15.18
N PRO A 91 26.44 37.60 15.51
CA PRO A 91 27.66 36.82 15.28
C PRO A 91 28.06 36.80 13.78
N PRO A 92 29.36 36.67 13.44
CA PRO A 92 29.84 36.74 12.06
C PRO A 92 29.07 35.84 11.08
N ARG A 93 28.74 34.61 11.50
CA ARG A 93 27.99 33.65 10.68
C ARG A 93 26.55 34.08 10.39
N LYS A 94 25.87 34.71 11.37
CA LYS A 94 24.54 35.28 11.16
C LYS A 94 24.62 36.46 10.19
N ARG A 95 25.69 37.27 10.23
CA ARG A 95 25.92 38.34 9.23
C ARG A 95 26.08 37.79 7.82
N THR A 96 26.89 36.74 7.65
CA THR A 96 27.02 36.01 6.38
C THR A 96 25.66 35.53 5.86
N MET A 97 24.87 34.89 6.73
CA MET A 97 23.51 34.43 6.40
C MET A 97 22.61 35.61 6.00
N PHE A 98 22.67 36.73 6.73
CA PHE A 98 21.89 37.92 6.43
C PHE A 98 22.24 38.52 5.07
N VAL A 99 23.51 38.59 4.71
CA VAL A 99 23.95 39.07 3.39
C VAL A 99 23.42 38.16 2.28
N LEU A 100 23.52 36.83 2.42
CA LEU A 100 23.00 35.88 1.42
C LEU A 100 21.48 36.02 1.23
N LEU A 101 20.74 36.07 2.34
CA LEU A 101 19.28 36.23 2.30
C LEU A 101 18.86 37.61 1.75
N ALA A 102 19.65 38.65 2.00
CA ALA A 102 19.41 39.99 1.47
C ALA A 102 19.71 40.07 -0.03
N LEU A 103 20.80 39.46 -0.51
CA LEU A 103 21.10 39.35 -1.94
C LEU A 103 19.99 38.62 -2.68
N PHE A 104 19.51 37.49 -2.15
CA PHE A 104 18.36 36.80 -2.73
C PHE A 104 17.14 37.72 -2.79
N ARG A 105 16.79 38.35 -1.67
CA ARG A 105 15.55 39.13 -1.53
C ARG A 105 15.54 40.46 -2.28
N GLU A 106 16.68 41.10 -2.48
CA GLU A 106 16.75 42.43 -3.11
C GLU A 106 17.30 42.39 -4.54
N VAL A 107 18.09 41.37 -4.87
CA VAL A 107 18.71 41.24 -6.20
C VAL A 107 18.06 40.11 -6.99
N THR A 108 18.05 38.88 -6.45
CA THR A 108 17.57 37.71 -7.20
C THR A 108 16.06 37.79 -7.48
N THR A 109 15.23 38.27 -6.55
CA THR A 109 13.78 38.37 -6.80
C THR A 109 13.40 39.41 -7.84
N LEU A 110 14.29 40.33 -8.24
CA LEU A 110 14.03 41.26 -9.35
C LEU A 110 13.83 40.53 -10.68
N TYR A 111 14.44 39.35 -10.84
CA TYR A 111 14.26 38.48 -12.00
C TYR A 111 12.84 37.89 -12.11
N ARG A 112 11.99 37.99 -11.06
CA ARG A 112 10.56 37.62 -11.11
C ARG A 112 9.78 38.51 -12.07
N SER A 113 10.24 39.75 -12.29
CA SER A 113 9.56 40.70 -13.16
C SER A 113 9.68 40.27 -14.62
N ALA A 114 8.54 40.20 -15.32
CA ALA A 114 8.52 40.06 -16.78
C ALA A 114 9.16 41.27 -17.49
N ASN A 115 9.21 42.43 -16.83
CA ASN A 115 9.92 43.60 -17.34
C ASN A 115 11.42 43.48 -17.03
N THR A 116 12.20 43.15 -18.06
CA THR A 116 13.66 42.98 -17.99
C THR A 116 14.42 44.26 -17.66
N SER A 117 13.81 45.44 -17.82
CA SER A 117 14.42 46.71 -17.38
C SER A 117 14.51 46.85 -15.86
N LEU A 118 13.73 46.05 -15.11
CA LEU A 118 13.82 45.97 -13.66
C LEU A 118 14.85 44.93 -13.19
N HIS A 119 15.46 44.17 -14.11
CA HIS A 119 16.51 43.22 -13.75
C HIS A 119 17.81 43.97 -13.39
N PRO A 120 18.66 43.39 -12.52
CA PRO A 120 19.96 43.95 -12.21
C PRO A 120 20.78 44.23 -13.48
N THR A 121 21.31 45.45 -13.59
CA THR A 121 22.16 45.83 -14.72
C THR A 121 23.52 45.12 -14.65
N SER A 122 24.19 44.97 -15.79
CA SER A 122 25.53 44.38 -15.83
C SER A 122 26.52 45.11 -14.91
N GLU A 123 26.46 46.44 -14.87
CA GLU A 123 27.30 47.29 -14.01
C GLU A 123 27.05 47.00 -12.52
N LEU A 124 25.78 46.90 -12.11
CA LEU A 124 25.41 46.57 -10.74
C LEU A 124 25.87 45.15 -10.36
N CYS A 125 25.71 44.17 -11.26
CA CYS A 125 26.19 42.81 -11.03
C CYS A 125 27.72 42.75 -10.86
N HIS A 126 28.48 43.53 -11.64
CA HIS A 126 29.93 43.63 -11.48
C HIS A 126 30.31 44.26 -10.13
N ALA A 127 29.62 45.34 -9.72
CA ALA A 127 29.86 45.95 -8.41
C ALA A 127 29.60 44.96 -7.25
N PHE A 128 28.53 44.17 -7.33
CA PHE A 128 28.29 43.09 -6.37
C PHE A 128 29.34 41.98 -6.45
N ALA A 129 29.84 41.63 -7.63
CA ALA A 129 30.91 40.65 -7.76
C ALA A 129 32.21 41.10 -7.08
N ASP A 130 32.58 42.38 -7.21
CA ASP A 130 33.72 42.99 -6.53
C ASP A 130 33.53 42.98 -5.01
N LEU A 131 32.33 43.36 -4.53
CA LEU A 131 31.97 43.25 -3.11
C LEU A 131 32.09 41.81 -2.61
N ILE A 132 31.56 40.82 -3.33
CA ILE A 132 31.59 39.40 -2.94
C ILE A 132 33.04 38.90 -2.83
N GLN A 133 33.91 39.30 -3.76
CA GLN A 133 35.33 38.91 -3.72
C GLN A 133 36.11 39.59 -2.60
N GLY A 134 35.81 40.86 -2.32
CA GLY A 134 36.46 41.67 -1.30
C GLY A 134 35.92 41.46 0.12
N SER A 135 34.74 40.87 0.29
CA SER A 135 34.06 40.92 1.58
C SER A 135 34.66 40.00 2.64
N ARG A 136 34.81 40.56 3.85
CA ARG A 136 35.21 39.83 5.07
C ARG A 136 34.16 38.84 5.57
N TYR A 137 32.90 38.99 5.16
CA TYR A 137 31.79 38.15 5.61
C TYR A 137 31.50 36.97 4.66
N LEU A 138 31.97 37.05 3.41
CA LEU A 138 31.78 36.04 2.35
C LEU A 138 33.12 35.38 2.00
N TYR A 139 33.92 34.98 2.98
CA TYR A 139 35.29 34.49 2.71
C TYR A 139 35.36 33.04 2.21
N GLN A 140 34.37 32.19 2.54
CA GLN A 140 34.35 30.79 2.12
C GLN A 140 33.99 30.68 0.63
N LYS A 141 34.65 29.78 -0.09
CA LYS A 141 34.46 29.61 -1.53
C LYS A 141 33.00 29.29 -1.87
N GLU A 142 32.42 28.33 -1.16
CA GLU A 142 31.04 27.86 -1.37
C GLU A 142 30.01 28.98 -1.11
N VAL A 143 30.31 29.85 -0.15
CA VAL A 143 29.50 31.04 0.16
C VAL A 143 29.61 32.09 -0.95
N ARG A 144 30.80 32.31 -1.53
CA ARG A 144 30.99 33.21 -2.69
C ARG A 144 30.30 32.68 -3.93
N ASP A 145 30.40 31.37 -4.15
CA ASP A 145 29.78 30.70 -5.29
C ASP A 145 28.25 30.87 -5.23
N LEU A 146 27.63 30.65 -4.06
CA LEU A 146 26.21 30.92 -3.87
C LEU A 146 25.87 32.41 -4.02
N ALA A 147 26.62 33.31 -3.38
CA ALA A 147 26.36 34.76 -3.49
C ALA A 147 26.43 35.25 -4.94
N SER A 148 27.40 34.76 -5.72
CA SER A 148 27.54 35.05 -7.13
C SER A 148 26.38 34.46 -7.95
N ALA A 149 25.98 33.22 -7.67
CA ALA A 149 24.84 32.58 -8.30
C ALA A 149 23.53 33.34 -8.03
N LEU A 150 23.33 33.86 -6.82
CA LEU A 150 22.18 34.69 -6.45
C LEU A 150 22.14 35.98 -7.28
N VAL A 151 23.25 36.72 -7.35
CA VAL A 151 23.34 37.99 -8.09
C VAL A 151 23.05 37.79 -9.58
N HIS A 152 23.55 36.71 -10.17
CA HIS A 152 23.40 36.43 -11.60
C HIS A 152 22.21 35.52 -11.95
N ASN A 153 21.41 35.13 -10.95
CA ASN A 153 20.32 34.17 -11.08
C ASN A 153 20.73 32.83 -11.75
N ARG A 154 21.93 32.33 -11.42
CA ARG A 154 22.50 31.07 -11.95
C ARG A 154 22.33 29.93 -10.96
N LEU A 155 21.09 29.67 -10.56
CA LEU A 155 20.73 28.73 -9.48
C LEU A 155 20.27 27.36 -9.99
N GLY A 156 20.52 27.04 -11.27
CA GLY A 156 20.06 25.78 -11.87
C GLY A 156 18.53 25.70 -11.91
N SER A 157 17.97 24.60 -11.40
CA SER A 157 16.51 24.41 -11.28
C SER A 157 15.83 25.37 -10.30
N LEU A 158 16.60 26.07 -9.46
CA LEU A 158 16.10 27.08 -8.52
C LEU A 158 16.20 28.51 -9.08
N ALA A 159 16.51 28.68 -10.36
CA ALA A 159 16.57 29.99 -11.00
C ALA A 159 15.18 30.64 -11.01
N ILE A 160 15.14 31.92 -10.65
CA ILE A 160 13.90 32.68 -10.57
C ILE A 160 13.51 33.17 -11.96
N THR A 161 12.31 32.81 -12.41
CA THR A 161 11.74 33.28 -13.68
C THR A 161 10.30 33.77 -13.45
N HIS A 162 9.75 34.47 -14.45
CA HIS A 162 8.44 35.13 -14.35
C HIS A 162 7.25 34.16 -14.51
N ASP A 163 7.50 32.94 -15.00
CA ASP A 163 6.52 31.89 -15.28
C ASP A 163 6.30 30.93 -14.10
N LEU A 164 7.10 31.04 -13.04
CA LEU A 164 6.98 30.20 -11.84
C LEU A 164 5.70 30.50 -11.07
N THR A 165 5.07 29.45 -10.54
CA THR A 165 3.92 29.60 -9.66
C THR A 165 4.35 30.14 -8.30
N ILE A 166 3.38 30.52 -7.47
CA ILE A 166 3.63 31.00 -6.10
C ILE A 166 4.26 29.88 -5.27
N GLU A 167 3.72 28.67 -5.37
CA GLU A 167 4.25 27.51 -4.67
C GLU A 167 5.70 27.22 -5.06
N ASP A 168 6.03 27.31 -6.34
CA ASP A 168 7.40 27.09 -6.81
C ASP A 168 8.34 28.18 -6.26
N ASN A 169 7.87 29.43 -6.20
CA ASN A 169 8.61 30.50 -5.54
C ASN A 169 8.83 30.21 -4.05
N THR A 170 7.80 29.82 -3.30
CA THR A 170 7.92 29.47 -1.87
C THR A 170 8.93 28.34 -1.67
N ILE A 171 8.91 27.31 -2.51
CA ILE A 171 9.90 26.21 -2.48
C ILE A 171 11.30 26.76 -2.71
N ILE A 172 11.51 27.65 -3.68
CA ILE A 172 12.81 28.27 -3.93
C ILE A 172 13.24 29.12 -2.72
N GLU A 173 12.35 29.92 -2.13
CA GLU A 173 12.66 30.73 -0.95
C GLU A 173 13.11 29.85 0.24
N LEU A 174 12.40 28.74 0.48
CA LEU A 174 12.76 27.75 1.50
C LEU A 174 14.10 27.07 1.19
N ASN A 175 14.37 26.72 -0.06
CA ASN A 175 15.64 26.13 -0.49
C ASN A 175 16.82 27.09 -0.33
N ILE A 176 16.66 28.36 -0.72
CA ILE A 176 17.72 29.37 -0.56
C ILE A 176 17.94 29.67 0.92
N HIS A 177 16.89 29.71 1.73
CA HIS A 177 17.02 29.82 3.17
C HIS A 177 17.78 28.63 3.75
N LEU A 178 17.43 27.40 3.35
CA LEU A 178 18.14 26.20 3.76
C LEU A 178 19.60 26.25 3.33
N ALA A 179 19.91 26.60 2.07
CA ALA A 179 21.28 26.73 1.57
C ALA A 179 22.11 27.71 2.43
N ALA A 180 21.56 28.87 2.77
CA ALA A 180 22.22 29.84 3.65
C ALA A 180 22.47 29.26 5.05
N VAL A 181 21.51 28.50 5.61
CA VAL A 181 21.65 27.80 6.90
C VAL A 181 22.70 26.68 6.82
N LEU A 182 22.74 25.88 5.76
CA LEU A 182 23.71 24.78 5.59
C LEU A 182 25.14 25.29 5.41
N LEU A 183 25.33 26.39 4.68
CA LEU A 183 26.64 27.00 4.45
C LEU A 183 27.19 27.66 5.72
N THR A 184 26.34 28.33 6.49
CA THR A 184 26.75 29.06 7.71
C THR A 184 26.67 28.23 8.99
N GLY A 185 25.94 27.12 8.96
CA GLY A 185 25.73 26.21 10.08
C GLY A 185 26.94 25.32 10.33
N THR A 186 27.22 25.06 11.62
CA THR A 186 28.27 24.12 12.04
C THR A 186 27.78 23.10 13.06
N HIS A 187 26.48 23.07 13.33
CA HIS A 187 25.92 22.09 14.26
C HIS A 187 25.98 20.70 13.62
N LEU A 188 26.34 19.69 14.42
CA LEU A 188 26.52 18.32 13.91
C LEU A 188 25.25 17.76 13.26
N LEU A 189 24.07 18.10 13.80
CA LEU A 189 22.78 17.68 13.24
C LEU A 189 22.48 18.25 11.83
N VAL A 190 23.16 19.33 11.42
CA VAL A 190 22.98 19.93 10.09
C VAL A 190 23.89 19.26 9.05
N MET A 191 24.92 18.53 9.48
CA MET A 191 25.92 17.94 8.58
C MET A 191 25.33 16.92 7.58
N PRO A 192 24.42 16.00 7.96
CA PRO A 192 23.82 15.10 6.98
C PRO A 192 23.03 15.83 5.89
N LEU A 193 22.27 16.87 6.27
CA LEU A 193 21.55 17.72 5.32
C LEU A 193 22.50 18.54 4.44
N LYS A 194 23.64 18.98 4.99
CA LYS A 194 24.70 19.65 4.24
C LYS A 194 25.32 18.72 3.18
N GLN A 195 25.55 17.46 3.53
CA GLN A 195 26.02 16.45 2.56
C GLN A 195 24.96 16.21 1.49
N LEU A 196 23.69 16.05 1.86
CA LEU A 196 22.61 15.85 0.88
C LEU A 196 22.47 17.01 -0.11
N GLY A 197 22.54 18.27 0.38
CA GLY A 197 22.32 19.44 -0.45
C GLY A 197 23.53 20.01 -1.16
N LEU A 198 24.74 19.84 -0.63
CA LEU A 198 25.95 20.46 -1.19
C LEU A 198 27.00 19.45 -1.69
N SER A 199 26.90 18.18 -1.30
CA SER A 199 27.84 17.11 -1.70
C SER A 199 27.13 15.74 -1.80
N PRO A 200 26.05 15.64 -2.60
CA PRO A 200 25.17 14.48 -2.66
C PRO A 200 25.91 13.17 -3.02
N GLU A 201 27.06 13.26 -3.69
CA GLU A 201 27.94 12.13 -3.98
C GLU A 201 28.35 11.34 -2.73
N ASN A 202 28.44 11.98 -1.58
CA ASN A 202 28.79 11.33 -0.31
C ASN A 202 27.62 10.57 0.32
N MET A 203 26.40 10.70 -0.24
CA MET A 203 25.15 10.17 0.33
C MET A 203 24.55 9.00 -0.47
N GLN A 204 25.24 8.49 -1.50
CA GLN A 204 24.70 7.43 -2.38
C GLN A 204 24.34 6.12 -1.66
N ALA A 205 25.04 5.80 -0.57
CA ALA A 205 24.79 4.62 0.26
C ALA A 205 24.26 4.98 1.65
N ALA A 206 23.81 6.23 1.86
CA ALA A 206 23.33 6.69 3.15
C ALA A 206 21.87 6.33 3.38
N PHE A 207 21.51 6.09 4.64
CA PHE A 207 20.12 6.00 5.06
C PHE A 207 19.53 7.40 5.17
N ILE A 208 18.46 7.65 4.43
CA ILE A 208 17.79 8.95 4.41
C ILE A 208 16.78 9.01 5.55
N PRO A 209 16.72 10.10 6.34
CA PRO A 209 15.73 10.25 7.42
C PRO A 209 14.29 10.07 6.92
N THR A 210 13.39 9.58 7.78
CA THR A 210 11.95 9.40 7.48
C THR A 210 11.62 8.47 6.31
N MET A 211 12.61 7.69 5.85
CA MET A 211 12.36 6.52 5.01
C MET A 211 11.83 5.36 5.86
N PRO A 212 10.95 4.50 5.30
CA PRO A 212 10.51 3.29 5.97
C PRO A 212 11.69 2.44 6.46
N ASP A 213 11.64 2.02 7.73
CA ASP A 213 12.58 1.06 8.29
C ASP A 213 12.38 -0.33 7.67
N ASP A 214 13.32 -1.25 7.96
CA ASP A 214 13.15 -2.65 7.62
C ASP A 214 11.86 -3.21 8.23
N MET A 215 10.82 -3.32 7.40
CA MET A 215 9.53 -3.92 7.77
C MET A 215 9.70 -5.34 8.32
N LEU A 216 10.78 -6.02 7.95
CA LEU A 216 11.16 -7.29 8.56
C LEU A 216 11.52 -7.09 10.03
N ALA A 217 12.44 -6.19 10.39
CA ALA A 217 12.83 -5.94 11.79
C ALA A 217 11.62 -5.54 12.67
N VAL A 218 10.69 -4.75 12.14
CA VAL A 218 9.42 -4.41 12.81
C VAL A 218 8.56 -5.66 13.03
N ALA A 219 8.38 -6.50 11.99
CA ALA A 219 7.68 -7.77 12.10
C ALA A 219 8.37 -8.74 13.08
N GLN A 220 9.70 -8.76 13.12
CA GLN A 220 10.51 -9.59 14.01
C GLN A 220 10.32 -9.18 15.49
N ALA A 221 10.32 -7.87 15.78
CA ALA A 221 10.05 -7.35 17.13
C ALA A 221 8.64 -7.69 17.62
N ALA A 222 7.63 -7.60 16.74
CA ALA A 222 6.26 -8.02 17.04
C ALA A 222 6.18 -9.53 17.33
N ILE A 223 6.80 -10.37 16.49
CA ILE A 223 6.86 -11.82 16.70
C ILE A 223 7.60 -12.16 18.01
N GLN A 224 8.64 -11.41 18.38
CA GLN A 224 9.39 -11.64 19.61
C GLN A 224 8.61 -11.31 20.88
N GLN A 225 7.68 -10.34 20.83
CA GLN A 225 6.75 -10.08 21.93
C GLN A 225 5.77 -11.25 22.14
N ASP A 226 5.33 -11.90 21.07
CA ASP A 226 4.35 -12.99 21.14
C ASP A 226 4.97 -14.36 21.48
N TYR A 227 6.21 -14.63 21.06
CA TYR A 227 6.83 -15.97 21.11
C TYR A 227 8.08 -16.10 22.00
N GLY A 228 8.58 -15.02 22.62
CA GLY A 228 9.70 -15.09 23.57
C GLY A 228 11.10 -15.17 22.93
N GLN A 229 12.01 -15.99 23.49
CA GLN A 229 13.41 -16.04 23.02
C GLN A 229 13.51 -16.77 21.67
N LEU A 230 13.93 -16.04 20.63
CA LEU A 230 14.02 -16.54 19.27
C LEU A 230 15.30 -16.06 18.58
N THR A 231 15.85 -16.88 17.69
CA THR A 231 17.08 -16.60 16.94
C THR A 231 16.79 -16.64 15.45
N TRP A 232 17.17 -15.59 14.75
CA TRP A 232 16.92 -15.45 13.32
C TRP A 232 18.07 -16.06 12.50
N TYR A 233 17.73 -16.58 11.33
CA TYR A 233 18.61 -17.20 10.36
C TYR A 233 18.23 -16.73 8.95
N VAL A 234 19.17 -16.73 8.00
CA VAL A 234 18.84 -16.64 6.58
C VAL A 234 19.07 -17.98 5.91
N CYS A 235 18.19 -18.28 4.97
CA CYS A 235 18.41 -19.36 4.03
C CYS A 235 19.57 -19.03 3.07
N PRO A 236 20.04 -20.01 2.27
CA PRO A 236 21.07 -19.80 1.25
C PRO A 236 20.78 -18.67 0.24
N ASN A 237 19.51 -18.29 0.07
CA ASN A 237 19.07 -17.19 -0.83
C ASN A 237 18.74 -15.87 -0.09
N ASN A 238 19.22 -15.68 1.14
CA ASN A 238 19.05 -14.46 1.95
C ASN A 238 17.62 -14.16 2.48
N HIS A 239 16.68 -15.07 2.33
CA HIS A 239 15.37 -14.93 2.94
C HIS A 239 15.41 -15.25 4.45
N PRO A 240 14.76 -14.45 5.29
CA PRO A 240 14.78 -14.59 6.74
C PRO A 240 13.90 -15.74 7.22
N CYS A 241 14.38 -16.44 8.23
CA CYS A 241 13.74 -17.56 8.92
C CYS A 241 14.02 -17.38 10.43
N PHE A 242 13.15 -17.86 11.30
CA PHE A 242 13.39 -17.83 12.74
C PHE A 242 13.35 -19.24 13.33
N VAL A 243 14.14 -19.45 14.37
CA VAL A 243 14.17 -20.64 15.21
C VAL A 243 13.80 -20.18 16.61
N ASP A 244 12.74 -20.75 17.16
CA ASP A 244 12.22 -20.46 18.49
C ASP A 244 12.90 -21.32 19.58
N GLU A 245 12.32 -21.32 20.78
CA GLU A 245 12.76 -22.07 21.96
C GLU A 245 14.22 -21.81 22.38
N CYS A 246 15.14 -22.68 21.97
CA CYS A 246 16.56 -22.62 22.31
C CYS A 246 17.38 -21.78 21.32
N GLY A 247 16.78 -21.32 20.23
CA GLY A 247 17.42 -20.48 19.22
C GLY A 247 18.41 -21.20 18.31
N LEU A 248 18.57 -22.52 18.45
CA LEU A 248 19.48 -23.32 17.64
C LEU A 248 18.67 -24.38 16.87
N PRO A 249 18.93 -24.55 15.56
CA PRO A 249 18.09 -25.40 14.73
C PRO A 249 18.28 -26.87 15.10
N MET A 250 17.18 -27.49 15.52
CA MET A 250 17.10 -28.90 15.92
C MET A 250 16.35 -29.77 14.91
N GLN A 251 15.68 -29.13 13.96
CA GLN A 251 14.93 -29.79 12.90
C GLN A 251 15.23 -29.12 11.55
N ARG A 252 15.19 -29.93 10.49
CA ARG A 252 15.28 -29.45 9.11
C ARG A 252 13.91 -28.95 8.65
N GLY A 253 13.91 -27.86 7.91
CA GLY A 253 12.73 -27.25 7.32
C GLY A 253 13.04 -26.68 5.94
N ARG A 254 12.10 -25.91 5.39
CA ARG A 254 12.30 -25.19 4.14
C ARG A 254 12.02 -23.71 4.31
N CYS A 255 12.81 -22.89 3.65
CA CYS A 255 12.60 -21.46 3.61
C CYS A 255 11.23 -21.16 3.01
N LEU A 256 10.41 -20.36 3.72
CA LEU A 256 9.04 -20.03 3.30
C LEU A 256 8.97 -19.12 2.06
N GLU A 257 10.09 -18.54 1.63
CA GLU A 257 10.17 -17.63 0.49
C GLU A 257 10.76 -18.29 -0.76
N CYS A 258 11.78 -19.14 -0.62
CA CYS A 258 12.46 -19.75 -1.78
C CYS A 258 12.60 -21.27 -1.75
N GLY A 259 12.03 -21.95 -0.76
CA GLY A 259 11.99 -23.42 -0.69
C GLY A 259 13.34 -24.11 -0.44
N GLN A 260 14.44 -23.37 -0.30
CA GLN A 260 15.77 -23.93 0.04
C GLN A 260 15.73 -24.61 1.42
N GLU A 261 16.52 -25.67 1.60
CA GLU A 261 16.64 -26.32 2.91
C GLU A 261 17.19 -25.34 3.94
N VAL A 262 16.53 -25.30 5.10
CA VAL A 262 16.85 -24.45 6.24
C VAL A 262 16.74 -25.28 7.52
N GLY A 263 17.13 -24.71 8.66
CA GLY A 263 17.18 -25.44 9.92
C GLY A 263 18.48 -26.24 10.05
N GLY A 264 18.41 -27.39 10.70
CA GLY A 264 19.60 -28.06 11.24
C GLY A 264 19.25 -29.26 12.09
N GLU A 265 20.26 -29.97 12.57
CA GLU A 265 20.09 -31.10 13.47
C GLU A 265 21.09 -30.96 14.61
N HIS A 266 20.73 -31.39 15.82
CA HIS A 266 21.63 -31.37 16.98
C HIS A 266 22.27 -29.99 17.23
N HIS A 267 21.45 -28.92 17.17
CA HIS A 267 21.86 -27.52 17.29
C HIS A 267 22.86 -27.04 16.21
N SER A 268 23.05 -27.81 15.15
CA SER A 268 23.98 -27.49 14.06
C SER A 268 23.21 -27.09 12.81
N PRO A 269 23.36 -25.84 12.33
CA PRO A 269 22.67 -25.39 11.12
C PRO A 269 23.17 -26.09 9.87
N LEU A 270 22.26 -26.28 8.90
CA LEU A 270 22.57 -26.75 7.56
C LEU A 270 23.51 -25.79 6.81
N GLN A 271 24.25 -26.32 5.84
CA GLN A 271 25.19 -25.52 5.05
C GLN A 271 24.44 -24.41 4.28
N GLY A 272 24.84 -23.16 4.51
CA GLY A 272 24.19 -21.98 3.92
C GLY A 272 22.98 -21.45 4.71
N PHE A 273 22.47 -22.19 5.69
CA PHE A 273 21.54 -21.68 6.69
C PHE A 273 22.34 -21.03 7.81
N ARG A 274 22.46 -19.72 7.76
CA ARG A 274 23.37 -18.99 8.65
C ARG A 274 22.57 -18.16 9.63
N PRO A 275 22.95 -18.11 10.92
CA PRO A 275 22.30 -17.22 11.86
C PRO A 275 22.42 -15.79 11.33
N ILE A 276 21.30 -15.07 11.37
CA ILE A 276 21.29 -13.63 11.23
C ILE A 276 21.86 -13.13 12.54
N ASP A 277 23.02 -12.49 12.46
CA ASP A 277 23.39 -11.61 13.54
C ASP A 277 22.33 -10.52 13.57
N LEU A 278 21.44 -10.55 14.58
CA LEU A 278 20.30 -9.65 14.77
C LEU A 278 20.69 -8.16 14.77
N GLN A 279 21.99 -7.89 14.70
CA GLN A 279 22.56 -6.57 14.52
C GLN A 279 22.62 -6.10 13.05
N GLN A 280 22.28 -6.92 12.04
CA GLN A 280 22.27 -6.49 10.64
C GLN A 280 20.91 -5.94 10.21
N ASP A 281 20.74 -4.65 10.47
CA ASP A 281 19.72 -3.75 9.90
C ASP A 281 19.64 -3.90 8.36
N ARG A 282 18.49 -4.36 7.82
CA ARG A 282 18.23 -4.44 6.35
C ARG A 282 17.49 -3.22 5.80
N THR A 283 17.48 -2.11 6.55
CA THR A 283 16.99 -0.83 6.04
C THR A 283 17.64 -0.59 4.68
N ARG A 284 16.86 -0.09 3.72
CA ARG A 284 17.39 0.19 2.38
C ARG A 284 18.01 1.59 2.38
N PRO A 285 19.25 1.75 1.89
CA PRO A 285 19.84 3.06 1.74
C PRO A 285 19.18 3.82 0.58
N GLY A 286 19.24 5.14 0.63
CA GLY A 286 18.61 6.03 -0.35
C GLY A 286 17.21 6.48 0.02
N HIS A 287 16.60 7.24 -0.88
CA HIS A 287 15.21 7.68 -0.80
C HIS A 287 14.33 6.65 -1.50
N ILE A 288 13.42 6.02 -0.76
CA ILE A 288 12.66 4.83 -1.22
C ILE A 288 11.16 5.08 -1.31
N LEU A 289 10.72 6.35 -1.32
CA LEU A 289 9.31 6.69 -1.44
C LEU A 289 8.89 6.66 -2.91
N GLY A 290 7.68 6.16 -3.17
CA GLY A 290 7.02 6.22 -4.48
C GLY A 290 6.31 7.56 -4.72
N ASP A 291 5.39 7.57 -5.67
CA ASP A 291 4.61 8.76 -6.04
C ASP A 291 3.92 9.41 -4.81
N PRO A 292 4.10 10.72 -4.57
CA PRO A 292 3.47 11.39 -3.45
C PRO A 292 1.94 11.30 -3.47
N GLU A 293 1.25 11.16 -4.61
CA GLU A 293 -0.21 11.07 -4.64
C GLU A 293 -0.76 9.71 -4.17
N GLN A 294 0.07 8.65 -4.16
CA GLN A 294 -0.35 7.27 -3.85
C GLN A 294 -0.49 6.95 -2.34
N GLY A 295 -0.43 7.96 -1.46
CA GLY A 295 -0.94 7.87 -0.08
C GLY A 295 -0.19 6.99 0.93
N ASN A 296 0.70 6.09 0.53
CA ASN A 296 1.23 5.02 1.37
C ASN A 296 2.59 5.32 2.03
N ASN A 297 2.69 6.44 2.75
CA ASN A 297 3.88 6.78 3.52
C ASN A 297 3.57 6.72 5.02
N THR A 298 3.29 5.52 5.54
CA THR A 298 3.12 5.27 6.97
C THR A 298 4.41 5.58 7.73
N ASP A 299 4.29 6.21 8.89
CA ASP A 299 5.41 6.38 9.81
C ASP A 299 5.76 5.01 10.41
N THR A 300 7.00 4.57 10.18
CA THR A 300 7.56 3.37 10.83
C THR A 300 8.33 3.73 12.10
N LYS A 301 8.56 5.01 12.37
CA LYS A 301 9.51 5.53 13.34
C LYS A 301 8.85 6.09 14.59
N ASN A 302 7.73 5.53 15.07
CA ASN A 302 7.08 5.88 16.35
C ASN A 302 7.10 7.39 16.70
N MET A 303 7.02 8.29 15.72
CA MET A 303 7.16 9.72 15.90
C MET A 303 5.81 10.38 15.65
N SER A 304 5.56 11.50 16.31
CA SER A 304 4.38 12.31 16.02
C SER A 304 4.43 12.85 14.58
N LEU A 305 3.25 13.01 13.97
CA LEU A 305 3.12 13.38 12.56
C LEU A 305 3.82 14.70 12.22
N SER A 306 3.69 15.73 13.05
CA SER A 306 4.25 17.07 12.75
C SER A 306 5.79 17.11 12.72
N PRO A 307 6.52 16.63 13.75
CA PRO A 307 7.98 16.46 13.68
C PRO A 307 8.45 15.56 12.54
N PHE A 308 7.71 14.48 12.26
CA PHE A 308 8.00 13.58 11.15
C PHE A 308 7.95 14.29 9.80
N THR A 309 6.85 14.98 9.51
CA THR A 309 6.68 15.73 8.27
C THR A 309 7.67 16.89 8.18
N LEU A 310 8.04 17.53 9.30
CA LEU A 310 9.05 18.60 9.31
C LEU A 310 10.45 18.07 8.94
N ILE A 311 10.88 16.94 9.52
CA ILE A 311 12.17 16.32 9.18
C ILE A 311 12.16 15.88 7.71
N ARG A 312 11.05 15.30 7.24
CA ARG A 312 10.86 14.89 5.84
C ARG A 312 10.97 16.08 4.89
N LEU A 313 10.26 17.18 5.18
CA LEU A 313 10.29 18.42 4.39
C LEU A 313 11.72 18.96 4.28
N VAL A 314 12.43 19.12 5.39
CA VAL A 314 13.81 19.64 5.38
C VAL A 314 14.76 18.69 4.63
N THR A 315 14.52 17.38 4.71
CA THR A 315 15.29 16.38 3.95
C THR A 315 15.03 16.50 2.44
N HIS A 316 13.78 16.63 2.00
CA HIS A 316 13.45 16.84 0.60
C HIS A 316 13.96 18.17 0.05
N LEU A 317 13.89 19.26 0.84
CA LEU A 317 14.52 20.53 0.49
C LEU A 317 16.04 20.37 0.31
N ALA A 318 16.73 19.65 1.21
CA ALA A 318 18.15 19.39 1.06
C ALA A 318 18.44 18.56 -0.21
N MET A 319 17.65 17.53 -0.50
CA MET A 319 17.81 16.73 -1.72
C MET A 319 17.57 17.55 -2.99
N LEU A 320 16.57 18.45 -2.99
CA LEU A 320 16.27 19.32 -4.12
C LEU A 320 17.43 20.29 -4.38
N LEU A 321 18.01 20.87 -3.34
CA LEU A 321 19.21 21.70 -3.42
C LEU A 321 20.41 20.95 -4.06
N GLY A 322 20.55 19.66 -3.76
CA GLY A 322 21.62 18.80 -4.27
C GLY A 322 21.33 18.15 -5.63
N THR A 323 20.29 18.59 -6.36
CA THR A 323 19.89 17.89 -7.59
C THR A 323 20.97 17.96 -8.67
N SER A 324 21.44 16.79 -9.11
CA SER A 324 22.43 16.59 -10.17
C SER A 324 22.27 15.20 -10.79
N GLU A 325 22.93 14.91 -11.92
CA GLU A 325 22.93 13.55 -12.51
C GLU A 325 23.38 12.47 -11.50
N LYS A 326 24.16 12.83 -10.49
CA LYS A 326 24.65 11.91 -9.46
C LYS A 326 23.66 11.71 -8.31
N SER A 327 22.80 12.69 -8.02
CA SER A 327 21.78 12.59 -6.96
C SER A 327 20.61 11.68 -7.38
N GLN A 328 20.39 11.47 -8.68
CA GLN A 328 19.45 10.47 -9.23
C GLN A 328 19.66 9.07 -8.65
N ARG A 329 20.91 8.72 -8.30
CA ARG A 329 21.26 7.40 -7.73
C ARG A 329 20.83 7.21 -6.27
N ILE A 330 20.50 8.30 -5.57
CA ILE A 330 19.99 8.26 -4.20
C ILE A 330 18.51 7.84 -4.19
N ILE A 331 17.74 8.19 -5.23
CA ILE A 331 16.29 7.93 -5.32
C ILE A 331 16.02 6.56 -5.94
N GLN A 332 15.14 5.78 -5.31
CA GLN A 332 14.74 4.44 -5.71
C GLN A 332 13.21 4.27 -5.60
N PRO A 333 12.50 3.84 -6.65
CA PRO A 333 13.01 3.53 -7.99
C PRO A 333 13.51 4.80 -8.73
N PRO A 334 14.34 4.64 -9.79
CA PRO A 334 14.78 5.77 -10.59
C PRO A 334 13.59 6.56 -11.15
N VAL A 335 13.67 7.88 -11.08
CA VAL A 335 12.65 8.81 -11.59
C VAL A 335 13.19 9.63 -12.76
N GLU A 336 12.32 9.98 -13.71
CA GLU A 336 12.73 10.74 -14.90
C GLU A 336 13.12 12.19 -14.56
N ASP A 337 12.26 12.89 -13.81
CA ASP A 337 12.48 14.27 -13.37
C ASP A 337 12.55 14.35 -11.83
N VAL A 338 13.78 14.38 -11.31
CA VAL A 338 14.06 14.48 -9.87
C VAL A 338 13.55 15.80 -9.28
N CYS A 339 13.67 16.90 -10.02
CA CYS A 339 13.26 18.22 -9.54
C CYS A 339 11.74 18.26 -9.35
N MET A 340 11.00 17.79 -10.35
CA MET A 340 9.54 17.69 -10.28
C MET A 340 9.10 16.72 -9.19
N PHE A 341 9.71 15.53 -9.13
CA PHE A 341 9.42 14.52 -8.12
C PHE A 341 9.60 15.04 -6.69
N LEU A 342 10.75 15.62 -6.37
CA LEU A 342 11.02 16.19 -5.05
C LEU A 342 10.13 17.40 -4.74
N SER A 343 9.82 18.24 -5.74
CA SER A 343 8.91 19.37 -5.57
C SER A 343 7.49 18.92 -5.21
N LEU A 344 6.98 17.86 -5.83
CA LEU A 344 5.67 17.29 -5.47
C LEU A 344 5.66 16.75 -4.04
N HIS A 345 6.73 16.07 -3.61
CA HIS A 345 6.88 15.66 -2.21
C HIS A 345 6.89 16.85 -1.25
N ILE A 346 7.64 17.91 -1.55
CA ILE A 346 7.69 19.13 -0.73
C ILE A 346 6.32 19.79 -0.63
N LYS A 347 5.57 19.90 -1.74
CA LYS A 347 4.20 20.45 -1.74
C LYS A 347 3.28 19.64 -0.83
N LYS A 348 3.36 18.31 -0.92
CA LYS A 348 2.60 17.41 -0.04
C LYS A 348 3.00 17.54 1.43
N ASP A 349 4.28 17.65 1.73
CA ASP A 349 4.76 17.83 3.11
C ASP A 349 4.30 19.18 3.70
N LEU A 350 4.31 20.25 2.90
CA LEU A 350 3.80 21.57 3.28
C LEU A 350 2.30 21.54 3.55
N ASP A 351 1.52 20.87 2.69
CA ASP A 351 0.06 20.69 2.89
C ASP A 351 -0.23 19.89 4.16
N GLN A 352 0.49 18.79 4.40
CA GLN A 352 0.36 17.98 5.62
C GLN A 352 0.68 18.78 6.89
N LEU A 353 1.76 19.57 6.88
CA LEU A 353 2.11 20.45 8.01
C LEU A 353 1.05 21.53 8.24
N SER A 354 0.55 22.14 7.15
CA SER A 354 -0.53 23.14 7.21
C SER A 354 -1.79 22.57 7.85
N GLN A 355 -2.16 21.33 7.48
CA GLN A 355 -3.33 20.65 8.04
C GLN A 355 -3.14 20.22 9.49
N ALA A 356 -1.92 19.85 9.90
CA ALA A 356 -1.62 19.38 11.26
C ALA A 356 -1.45 20.53 12.28
N LEU A 357 -0.81 21.65 11.89
CA LEU A 357 -0.49 22.79 12.75
C LEU A 357 -1.64 23.79 12.93
N GLY A 358 -2.88 23.40 12.61
CA GLY A 358 -4.07 24.20 12.87
C GLY A 358 -4.32 24.38 14.37
N ARG A 359 -3.63 25.36 14.96
CA ARG A 359 -3.56 25.81 16.37
C ARG A 359 -4.14 24.86 17.42
N GLY A 360 -3.28 23.97 17.93
CA GLY A 360 -3.42 23.41 19.28
C GLY A 360 -2.99 24.46 20.31
N ALA A 361 -3.76 24.63 21.38
CA ALA A 361 -3.74 25.83 22.23
C ALA A 361 -2.60 25.91 23.28
N ASP A 362 -1.63 25.00 23.31
CA ASP A 362 -0.86 24.77 24.55
C ASP A 362 0.68 24.88 24.46
N ASP A 363 1.27 25.21 23.30
CA ASP A 363 2.72 25.50 23.21
C ASP A 363 2.98 27.02 23.25
N THR A 364 2.88 27.59 24.44
CA THR A 364 2.94 29.04 24.69
C THR A 364 4.23 29.69 24.17
N ASP A 365 5.35 28.97 24.13
CA ASP A 365 6.64 29.49 23.69
C ASP A 365 6.72 29.58 22.16
N LEU A 366 6.26 28.55 21.45
CA LEU A 366 6.21 28.57 19.98
C LEU A 366 5.15 29.56 19.48
N ASP A 367 3.99 29.61 20.13
CA ASP A 367 2.95 30.58 19.82
C ASP A 367 3.42 32.01 20.06
N GLN A 368 4.14 32.27 21.16
CA GLN A 368 4.75 33.57 21.41
C GLN A 368 5.76 33.93 20.31
N LEU A 369 6.65 33.01 19.92
CA LEU A 369 7.61 33.25 18.84
C LEU A 369 6.94 33.48 17.47
N LEU A 370 5.85 32.76 17.18
CA LEU A 370 5.04 32.96 15.98
C LEU A 370 4.35 34.31 16.00
N GLN A 371 3.82 34.75 17.14
CA GLN A 371 3.20 36.07 17.30
C GLN A 371 4.23 37.21 17.20
N GLU A 372 5.41 37.06 17.79
CA GLU A 372 6.52 38.01 17.66
C GLU A 372 7.01 38.13 16.21
N ALA A 373 7.11 37.00 15.50
CA ALA A 373 7.43 36.98 14.08
C ALA A 373 6.34 37.65 13.24
N LYS A 374 5.06 37.33 13.46
CA LYS A 374 3.91 37.97 12.80
C LYS A 374 3.89 39.49 13.03
N GLY A 375 4.15 39.93 14.26
CA GLY A 375 4.24 41.35 14.62
C GLY A 375 5.38 42.09 13.92
N SER A 376 6.55 41.44 13.81
CA SER A 376 7.72 41.98 13.09
C SER A 376 7.46 42.13 11.59
N ILE A 377 6.72 41.19 10.98
CA ILE A 377 6.30 41.24 9.57
C ILE A 377 5.33 42.40 9.35
N ARG A 378 4.33 42.53 10.23
CA ARG A 378 3.28 43.55 10.14
C ARG A 378 3.84 44.97 10.15
N THR A 379 4.92 45.20 10.89
CA THR A 379 5.52 46.52 11.09
C THR A 379 6.62 46.88 10.07
N ASP A 380 6.89 46.02 9.09
CA ASP A 380 7.84 46.32 8.00
C ASP A 380 7.29 47.47 7.13
N SER A 381 8.11 48.46 6.77
CA SER A 381 7.70 49.63 5.99
C SER A 381 7.20 49.30 4.58
N ARG A 382 7.67 48.20 3.98
CA ARG A 382 7.23 47.73 2.65
C ARG A 382 5.86 47.04 2.70
N VAL A 383 5.51 46.50 3.86
CA VAL A 383 4.32 45.66 4.10
C VAL A 383 3.21 46.46 4.78
N SER A 384 3.57 47.28 5.77
CA SER A 384 2.67 48.10 6.59
C SER A 384 1.91 49.16 5.80
N SER A 385 2.37 49.53 4.60
CA SER A 385 1.68 50.43 3.67
C SER A 385 0.75 49.70 2.69
N ASN A 386 0.89 48.37 2.56
CA ASN A 386 0.06 47.56 1.68
C ASN A 386 -1.34 47.35 2.28
N PHE A 387 -2.37 47.71 1.51
CA PHE A 387 -3.78 47.58 1.88
C PHE A 387 -4.18 46.18 2.35
N ILE A 388 -3.75 45.15 1.62
CA ILE A 388 -4.13 43.75 1.84
C ILE A 388 -3.40 43.19 3.06
N MET A 389 -2.14 43.54 3.28
CA MET A 389 -1.43 43.18 4.51
C MET A 389 -2.07 43.79 5.77
N ARG A 390 -2.51 45.05 5.67
CA ARG A 390 -3.24 45.72 6.75
C ARG A 390 -4.64 45.15 6.96
N ALA A 391 -5.31 44.70 5.89
CA ALA A 391 -6.61 44.05 5.97
C ALA A 391 -6.49 42.63 6.55
N THR A 392 -5.45 41.87 6.19
CA THR A 392 -5.25 40.47 6.59
C THR A 392 -4.70 40.34 8.01
N PHE A 393 -3.75 41.19 8.42
CA PHE A 393 -3.05 41.07 9.71
C PHE A 393 -3.20 42.28 10.65
N GLY A 394 -3.89 43.34 10.23
CA GLY A 394 -4.13 44.52 11.05
C GLY A 394 -5.25 44.28 12.07
N ASP A 395 -4.99 44.60 13.33
CA ASP A 395 -5.95 44.42 14.43
C ASP A 395 -7.15 45.34 14.29
N ASP A 396 -6.99 46.52 13.67
CA ASP A 396 -8.07 47.48 13.47
C ASP A 396 -7.99 48.09 12.07
N CYS A 397 -8.93 47.73 11.18
CA CYS A 397 -9.05 48.25 9.80
C CYS A 397 -9.46 49.75 9.72
N THR A 398 -9.09 50.54 10.73
CA THR A 398 -9.44 51.95 10.95
C THR A 398 -9.04 52.91 9.83
N PHE A 399 -8.16 52.47 8.93
CA PHE A 399 -7.75 53.24 7.75
C PHE A 399 -8.83 53.28 6.65
N LEU A 400 -9.85 52.42 6.72
CA LEU A 400 -11.00 52.43 5.83
C LEU A 400 -12.12 53.28 6.45
N THR A 401 -12.29 54.50 5.94
CA THR A 401 -13.35 55.43 6.36
C THR A 401 -14.76 54.97 5.97
N SER A 402 -14.87 53.98 5.07
CA SER A 402 -16.12 53.35 4.63
C SER A 402 -16.66 52.29 5.59
N LEU A 403 -15.86 51.82 6.56
CA LEU A 403 -16.32 50.82 7.53
C LEU A 403 -17.25 51.46 8.58
N PRO A 404 -18.36 50.81 8.95
CA PRO A 404 -19.24 51.29 10.03
C PRO A 404 -18.46 51.44 11.34
N GLN A 405 -18.27 52.68 11.83
CA GLN A 405 -17.54 52.95 13.07
C GLN A 405 -18.46 52.84 14.31
N GLY A 406 -17.96 52.27 15.41
CA GLY A 406 -18.64 52.26 16.71
C GLY A 406 -19.66 51.13 16.94
N SER A 407 -19.77 50.14 16.05
CA SER A 407 -20.59 48.94 16.25
C SER A 407 -19.80 47.80 16.88
N GLN A 408 -20.39 47.10 17.85
CA GLN A 408 -19.77 45.92 18.47
C GLN A 408 -19.65 44.72 17.52
N VAL A 409 -20.43 44.69 16.43
CA VAL A 409 -20.48 43.59 15.45
C VAL A 409 -19.59 43.87 14.23
N HIS A 410 -19.26 45.14 13.98
CA HIS A 410 -18.39 45.57 12.88
C HIS A 410 -16.97 45.82 13.39
N SER A 411 -16.37 44.77 13.97
CA SER A 411 -15.01 44.78 14.51
C SER A 411 -14.12 43.74 13.83
N SER A 412 -12.81 43.97 13.87
CA SER A 412 -11.82 43.09 13.25
C SER A 412 -11.86 41.67 13.80
N ALA A 413 -12.18 41.51 15.09
CA ALA A 413 -12.30 40.22 15.75
C ALA A 413 -13.49 39.38 15.27
N VAL A 414 -14.60 40.02 14.89
CA VAL A 414 -15.79 39.32 14.38
C VAL A 414 -15.57 38.83 12.95
N TRP A 415 -14.84 39.62 12.15
CA TRP A 415 -14.54 39.32 10.74
C TRP A 415 -13.15 38.72 10.54
N SER A 416 -12.58 38.10 11.58
CA SER A 416 -11.36 37.30 11.45
C SER A 416 -11.71 35.93 10.87
N CYS A 417 -10.75 35.31 10.19
CA CYS A 417 -10.96 33.95 9.72
C CYS A 417 -10.65 32.94 10.83
N ARG A 418 -11.50 31.92 10.93
CA ARG A 418 -11.27 30.75 11.79
C ARG A 418 -10.77 29.61 10.92
N GLU A 419 -9.82 28.87 11.44
CA GLU A 419 -9.28 27.70 10.76
C GLU A 419 -10.37 26.64 10.55
N ARG A 420 -10.31 25.97 9.40
CA ARG A 420 -11.20 24.84 9.12
C ARG A 420 -10.64 23.62 9.86
N LEU A 421 -11.49 22.95 10.63
CA LEU A 421 -11.13 21.68 11.28
C LEU A 421 -10.60 20.68 10.24
N SER A 422 -9.44 20.09 10.51
CA SER A 422 -8.92 18.94 9.79
C SER A 422 -8.85 17.73 10.74
N LEU A 423 -8.94 16.51 10.21
CA LEU A 423 -8.71 15.34 11.07
C LEU A 423 -7.25 15.22 11.51
N LEU A 424 -6.30 15.76 10.72
CA LEU A 424 -4.89 15.79 11.11
C LEU A 424 -4.67 16.70 12.32
N SER A 425 -5.36 17.84 12.40
CA SER A 425 -5.27 18.72 13.56
C SER A 425 -5.86 18.05 14.79
N LEU A 426 -6.96 17.31 14.65
CA LEU A 426 -7.50 16.50 15.76
C LEU A 426 -6.53 15.40 16.20
N THR A 427 -5.88 14.69 15.26
CA THR A 427 -4.83 13.71 15.58
C THR A 427 -3.70 14.38 16.35
N HIS A 428 -3.24 15.54 15.90
CA HIS A 428 -2.18 16.29 16.56
C HIS A 428 -2.55 16.71 17.99
N ILE A 429 -3.81 17.13 18.22
CA ILE A 429 -4.30 17.48 19.56
C ILE A 429 -4.30 16.26 20.48
N VAL A 430 -4.74 15.09 20.00
CA VAL A 430 -4.66 13.83 20.78
C VAL A 430 -3.21 13.48 21.12
N GLU A 431 -2.26 13.73 20.21
CA GLU A 431 -0.83 13.54 20.46
C GLU A 431 -0.29 14.51 21.50
N GLN A 432 -0.57 15.81 21.36
CA GLN A 432 -0.07 16.87 22.25
C GLN A 432 -0.56 16.68 23.69
N ASN A 433 -1.80 16.23 23.86
CA ASN A 433 -2.37 15.99 25.18
C ASN A 433 -1.89 14.67 25.82
N ASP A 434 -1.05 13.89 25.14
CA ASP A 434 -0.58 12.55 25.57
C ASP A 434 -1.70 11.54 25.88
N GLN A 435 -2.86 11.69 25.22
CA GLN A 435 -4.07 10.89 25.49
C GLN A 435 -4.19 9.63 24.63
N LYS A 436 -3.07 9.14 24.09
CA LYS A 436 -3.04 7.97 23.19
C LYS A 436 -3.50 6.69 23.90
N GLU A 437 -3.06 6.50 25.14
CA GLU A 437 -3.42 5.33 25.96
C GLU A 437 -4.81 5.47 26.59
N GLU A 438 -5.27 6.70 26.87
CA GLU A 438 -6.58 6.98 27.44
C GLU A 438 -7.71 6.80 26.41
N LEU A 439 -7.43 7.14 25.14
CA LEU A 439 -8.39 7.12 24.04
C LEU A 439 -7.89 6.23 22.87
N PRO A 440 -7.64 4.93 23.11
CA PRO A 440 -6.96 4.07 22.15
C PRO A 440 -7.78 3.81 20.89
N LEU A 441 -9.12 3.81 20.99
CA LEU A 441 -10.00 3.65 19.84
C LEU A 441 -10.02 4.90 18.97
N LEU A 442 -10.14 6.09 19.57
CA LEU A 442 -10.09 7.36 18.83
C LEU A 442 -8.73 7.52 18.15
N TRP A 443 -7.65 7.25 18.88
CA TRP A 443 -6.29 7.28 18.34
C TRP A 443 -6.15 6.36 17.14
N ARG A 444 -6.53 5.08 17.29
CA ARG A 444 -6.47 4.09 16.20
C ARG A 444 -7.37 4.45 15.02
N PHE A 445 -8.56 4.96 15.29
CA PHE A 445 -9.51 5.42 14.27
C PHE A 445 -8.92 6.54 13.43
N LEU A 446 -8.31 7.56 14.06
CA LEU A 446 -7.70 8.68 13.36
C LEU A 446 -6.47 8.28 12.53
N GLN A 447 -5.66 7.32 13.01
CA GLN A 447 -4.49 6.83 12.29
C GLN A 447 -4.84 6.11 10.98
N LYS A 448 -5.92 5.32 10.97
CA LYS A 448 -6.35 4.52 9.81
C LYS A 448 -7.64 4.99 9.17
N GLU A 449 -8.07 6.24 9.42
CA GLU A 449 -9.40 6.72 9.01
C GLU A 449 -9.63 6.56 7.50
N LYS A 450 -8.62 6.84 6.67
CA LYS A 450 -8.71 6.70 5.21
C LYS A 450 -8.97 5.26 4.77
N GLU A 451 -8.41 4.29 5.49
CA GLU A 451 -8.61 2.85 5.26
C GLU A 451 -9.98 2.41 5.77
N PHE A 452 -10.34 2.80 7.00
CA PHE A 452 -11.64 2.48 7.60
C PHE A 452 -12.81 3.02 6.79
N ARG A 453 -12.66 4.19 6.16
CA ARG A 453 -13.67 4.75 5.25
C ARG A 453 -13.99 3.83 4.07
N GLN A 454 -13.05 2.98 3.64
CA GLN A 454 -13.27 2.07 2.51
C GLN A 454 -14.13 0.86 2.87
N ILE A 455 -14.33 0.56 4.17
CA ILE A 455 -15.16 -0.56 4.63
C ILE A 455 -16.58 -0.47 4.05
N LYS A 456 -17.12 0.75 3.87
CA LYS A 456 -18.45 0.98 3.29
C LYS A 456 -18.60 0.44 1.86
N LEU A 457 -17.50 0.30 1.12
CA LEU A 457 -17.48 -0.17 -0.27
C LEU A 457 -17.40 -1.70 -0.37
N LEU A 458 -17.19 -2.39 0.76
CA LEU A 458 -17.09 -3.85 0.80
C LEU A 458 -18.31 -4.56 0.18
N PRO A 459 -19.57 -4.15 0.43
CA PRO A 459 -20.73 -4.76 -0.21
C PRO A 459 -20.71 -4.62 -1.75
N ASP A 460 -20.36 -3.46 -2.30
CA ASP A 460 -20.28 -3.24 -3.75
C ASP A 460 -19.23 -4.16 -4.39
N ILE A 461 -18.05 -4.27 -3.77
CA ILE A 461 -16.96 -5.15 -4.21
C ILE A 461 -17.41 -6.61 -4.18
N VAL A 462 -18.06 -7.06 -3.10
CA VAL A 462 -18.56 -8.44 -2.96
C VAL A 462 -19.65 -8.74 -3.98
N ILE A 463 -20.54 -7.78 -4.30
CA ILE A 463 -21.57 -7.96 -5.32
C ILE A 463 -20.96 -8.09 -6.72
N LEU A 464 -19.95 -7.26 -7.04
CA LEU A 464 -19.17 -7.39 -8.28
C LEU A 464 -18.58 -8.79 -8.40
N GLN A 465 -17.87 -9.25 -7.36
CA GLN A 465 -17.25 -10.57 -7.33
C GLN A 465 -18.27 -11.70 -7.46
N LYS A 466 -19.40 -11.65 -6.76
CA LYS A 466 -20.49 -12.65 -6.90
C LYS A 466 -20.97 -12.75 -8.35
N ARG A 467 -21.06 -11.62 -9.06
CA ARG A 467 -21.52 -11.58 -10.44
C ARG A 467 -20.45 -12.10 -11.41
N LEU A 468 -19.20 -11.69 -11.24
CA LEU A 468 -18.07 -12.21 -12.02
C LEU A 468 -17.92 -13.73 -11.84
N VAL A 469 -18.00 -14.23 -10.61
CA VAL A 469 -18.01 -15.67 -10.34
C VAL A 469 -19.15 -16.34 -11.10
N ARG A 470 -20.39 -15.84 -11.02
CA ARG A 470 -21.52 -16.42 -11.78
C ARG A 470 -21.31 -16.44 -13.29
N MET A 471 -20.66 -15.42 -13.86
CA MET A 471 -20.37 -15.34 -15.29
C MET A 471 -19.31 -16.34 -15.72
N PHE A 472 -18.25 -16.50 -14.93
CA PHE A 472 -17.07 -17.25 -15.31
C PHE A 472 -16.99 -18.67 -14.71
N GLN A 473 -17.92 -19.06 -13.82
CA GLN A 473 -17.88 -20.35 -13.10
C GLN A 473 -17.80 -21.59 -14.01
N ASN A 474 -18.30 -21.49 -15.24
CA ASN A 474 -18.33 -22.58 -16.22
C ASN A 474 -17.52 -22.27 -17.50
N ALA A 475 -16.68 -21.23 -17.48
CA ALA A 475 -15.86 -20.89 -18.64
C ALA A 475 -14.82 -21.99 -18.91
N THR A 476 -14.84 -22.53 -20.13
CA THR A 476 -13.95 -23.64 -20.55
C THR A 476 -12.57 -23.18 -21.02
N ASP A 477 -12.39 -21.87 -21.24
CA ASP A 477 -11.18 -21.26 -21.78
C ASP A 477 -10.45 -20.40 -20.74
N GLN A 478 -9.14 -20.19 -20.93
CA GLN A 478 -8.39 -19.17 -20.20
C GLN A 478 -9.12 -17.83 -20.34
N ILE A 479 -9.41 -17.18 -19.22
CA ILE A 479 -10.01 -15.85 -19.22
C ILE A 479 -8.91 -14.87 -19.62
N VAL A 480 -9.03 -14.30 -20.82
CA VAL A 480 -8.05 -13.40 -21.44
C VAL A 480 -8.77 -12.12 -21.85
N GLY A 481 -8.10 -10.98 -21.68
CA GLY A 481 -8.62 -9.66 -22.07
C GLY A 481 -8.38 -8.62 -20.98
N SER A 482 -8.41 -7.35 -21.37
CA SER A 482 -8.32 -6.23 -20.43
C SER A 482 -9.66 -5.95 -19.75
N VAL A 483 -9.61 -5.24 -18.62
CA VAL A 483 -10.80 -4.76 -17.91
C VAL A 483 -11.66 -3.84 -18.80
N GLY A 484 -11.05 -2.99 -19.61
CA GLY A 484 -11.71 -2.08 -20.54
C GLY A 484 -12.45 -2.81 -21.65
N GLU A 485 -11.82 -3.80 -22.27
CA GLU A 485 -12.47 -4.65 -23.29
C GLU A 485 -13.69 -5.37 -22.72
N PHE A 486 -13.56 -5.96 -21.51
CA PHE A 486 -14.68 -6.63 -20.85
C PHE A 486 -15.89 -5.71 -20.63
N ILE A 487 -15.66 -4.45 -20.25
CA ILE A 487 -16.72 -3.46 -20.05
C ILE A 487 -17.41 -3.11 -21.37
N GLU A 488 -16.65 -2.90 -22.44
CA GLU A 488 -17.18 -2.56 -23.76
C GLU A 488 -18.02 -3.70 -24.37
N GLU A 489 -17.70 -4.95 -24.04
CA GLU A 489 -18.48 -6.12 -24.44
C GLU A 489 -19.87 -6.21 -23.77
N GLN A 490 -20.13 -5.45 -22.70
CA GLN A 490 -21.42 -5.47 -22.00
C GLN A 490 -22.43 -4.56 -22.70
N THR A 491 -23.61 -5.09 -23.02
CA THR A 491 -24.69 -4.33 -23.68
C THR A 491 -25.63 -3.64 -22.68
N GLU A 492 -26.26 -4.39 -21.77
CA GLU A 492 -27.28 -3.86 -20.86
C GLU A 492 -26.71 -3.41 -19.50
N MET A 493 -25.60 -4.02 -19.07
CA MET A 493 -25.04 -3.83 -17.72
C MET A 493 -23.77 -2.96 -17.71
N LYS A 494 -23.41 -2.32 -18.82
CA LYS A 494 -22.15 -1.56 -18.98
C LYS A 494 -21.91 -0.55 -17.86
N THR A 495 -22.86 0.35 -17.65
CA THR A 495 -22.77 1.41 -16.61
C THR A 495 -22.66 0.85 -15.20
N TRP A 496 -23.27 -0.31 -14.95
CA TRP A 496 -23.18 -1.00 -13.67
C TRP A 496 -21.78 -1.58 -13.44
N PHE A 497 -21.21 -2.24 -14.45
CA PHE A 497 -19.84 -2.76 -14.38
C PHE A 497 -18.83 -1.63 -14.28
N GLU A 498 -18.96 -0.57 -15.09
CA GLU A 498 -18.12 0.63 -14.98
C GLU A 498 -18.09 1.19 -13.56
N LYS A 499 -19.27 1.37 -12.94
CA LYS A 499 -19.37 1.86 -11.56
C LYS A 499 -18.64 0.94 -10.57
N HIS A 500 -18.94 -0.36 -10.57
CA HIS A 500 -18.43 -1.28 -9.55
C HIS A 500 -16.96 -1.63 -9.76
N ILE A 501 -16.51 -1.75 -11.00
CA ILE A 501 -15.10 -1.96 -11.33
C ILE A 501 -14.29 -0.72 -10.95
N ASN A 502 -14.79 0.49 -11.21
CA ASN A 502 -14.12 1.71 -10.77
C ASN A 502 -14.02 1.80 -9.24
N ILE A 503 -15.06 1.36 -8.50
CA ILE A 503 -14.99 1.21 -7.05
C ILE A 503 -13.87 0.24 -6.66
N PHE A 504 -13.79 -0.93 -7.28
CA PHE A 504 -12.73 -1.91 -7.03
C PHE A 504 -11.34 -1.32 -7.29
N LEU A 505 -11.10 -0.76 -8.48
CA LEU A 505 -9.80 -0.23 -8.89
C LEU A 505 -9.33 0.89 -7.97
N LYS A 506 -10.21 1.85 -7.64
CA LYS A 506 -9.89 2.94 -6.70
C LYS A 506 -9.57 2.42 -5.30
N THR A 507 -10.35 1.45 -4.81
CA THR A 507 -10.13 0.88 -3.47
C THR A 507 -8.85 0.05 -3.43
N TRP A 508 -8.56 -0.73 -4.47
CA TRP A 508 -7.32 -1.48 -4.61
C TRP A 508 -6.10 -0.56 -4.66
N ASN A 509 -6.08 0.44 -5.55
CA ASN A 509 -4.92 1.33 -5.71
C ASN A 509 -4.63 2.12 -4.42
N LEU A 510 -5.67 2.47 -3.65
CA LEU A 510 -5.51 3.07 -2.34
C LEU A 510 -4.88 2.09 -1.33
N LEU A 511 -5.36 0.85 -1.27
CA LEU A 511 -5.04 -0.10 -0.19
C LEU A 511 -3.95 -1.11 -0.53
N ARG A 512 -3.47 -1.20 -1.77
CA ARG A 512 -2.60 -2.31 -2.25
C ARG A 512 -1.35 -2.55 -1.39
N VAL A 513 -0.73 -1.49 -0.87
CA VAL A 513 0.45 -1.60 0.02
C VAL A 513 0.06 -2.08 1.43
N SER A 514 -1.09 -1.65 1.94
CA SER A 514 -1.59 -2.13 3.24
C SER A 514 -2.12 -3.57 3.15
N VAL A 515 -2.62 -4.00 1.99
CA VAL A 515 -3.07 -5.38 1.74
C VAL A 515 -1.89 -6.36 1.72
N THR A 516 -0.74 -6.00 1.12
CA THR A 516 0.44 -6.89 1.05
C THR A 516 1.12 -7.11 2.40
N SER A 517 0.97 -6.18 3.34
CA SER A 517 1.47 -6.29 4.70
C SER A 517 0.54 -7.09 5.63
N SER A 518 -0.57 -7.62 5.12
CA SER A 518 -1.57 -8.40 5.88
C SER A 518 -1.32 -9.90 5.84
N GLU A 519 -2.17 -10.70 6.52
CA GLU A 519 -2.06 -12.17 6.63
C GLU A 519 -1.96 -12.92 5.28
N LEU A 520 -2.46 -12.33 4.20
CA LEU A 520 -2.55 -12.97 2.88
C LEU A 520 -1.35 -12.57 2.04
N LYS A 521 -0.37 -13.47 1.90
CA LYS A 521 0.86 -13.23 1.12
C LYS A 521 0.53 -13.10 -0.37
N ILE A 522 0.48 -11.87 -0.88
CA ILE A 522 0.34 -11.58 -2.31
C ILE A 522 1.74 -11.24 -2.85
N PRO A 523 2.23 -11.92 -3.91
CA PRO A 523 3.50 -11.58 -4.55
C PRO A 523 3.60 -10.11 -4.98
N ASP A 524 4.77 -9.50 -4.77
CA ASP A 524 5.03 -8.08 -5.09
C ASP A 524 4.75 -7.72 -6.55
N GLU A 525 4.94 -8.68 -7.47
CA GLU A 525 4.62 -8.55 -8.90
C GLU A 525 3.19 -8.07 -9.14
N PHE A 526 2.22 -8.49 -8.32
CA PHE A 526 0.81 -8.16 -8.48
C PHE A 526 0.37 -6.86 -7.79
N CYS A 527 1.24 -6.30 -6.93
CA CYS A 527 0.92 -5.14 -6.08
C CYS A 527 1.81 -3.92 -6.37
N SER A 528 2.85 -4.09 -7.20
CA SER A 528 3.83 -3.06 -7.53
C SER A 528 3.26 -1.88 -8.35
N GLN A 529 2.23 -2.12 -9.18
CA GLN A 529 1.64 -1.09 -10.05
C GLN A 529 0.15 -0.84 -9.75
N ASP A 530 -0.32 0.36 -10.09
CA ASP A 530 -1.75 0.69 -10.05
C ASP A 530 -2.50 -0.08 -11.13
N LEU A 531 -3.66 -0.63 -10.77
CA LEU A 531 -4.57 -1.25 -11.72
C LEU A 531 -5.43 -0.16 -12.40
N ASN A 532 -5.63 -0.32 -13.70
CA ASN A 532 -6.41 0.57 -14.55
C ASN A 532 -7.26 -0.26 -15.54
N LEU A 533 -7.89 0.40 -16.51
CA LEU A 533 -8.74 -0.28 -17.50
C LEU A 533 -7.95 -1.17 -18.47
N ASP A 534 -6.65 -0.90 -18.67
CA ASP A 534 -5.77 -1.71 -19.53
C ASP A 534 -5.22 -2.94 -18.81
N SER A 535 -5.44 -3.05 -17.49
CA SER A 535 -5.01 -4.18 -16.69
C SER A 535 -5.78 -5.45 -17.04
N ASP A 536 -5.15 -6.61 -16.81
CA ASP A 536 -5.74 -7.92 -17.11
C ASP A 536 -7.01 -8.16 -16.27
N LEU A 537 -8.07 -8.68 -16.89
CA LEU A 537 -9.33 -8.98 -16.21
C LEU A 537 -9.16 -9.95 -15.03
N GLN A 538 -8.10 -10.78 -15.07
CA GLN A 538 -7.79 -11.75 -14.02
C GLN A 538 -7.62 -11.13 -12.62
N TYR A 539 -7.21 -9.87 -12.52
CA TYR A 539 -7.06 -9.17 -11.22
C TYR A 539 -8.40 -8.93 -10.50
N LEU A 540 -9.52 -8.87 -11.24
CA LEU A 540 -10.87 -8.67 -10.69
C LEU A 540 -11.53 -9.99 -10.23
N LEU A 541 -11.01 -11.13 -10.69
CA LEU A 541 -11.61 -12.43 -10.46
C LEU A 541 -11.10 -13.02 -9.14
N PRO A 542 -11.99 -13.27 -8.15
CA PRO A 542 -11.54 -13.77 -6.86
C PRO A 542 -11.07 -15.21 -6.98
N ARG A 543 -9.76 -15.41 -7.00
CA ARG A 543 -9.11 -16.73 -7.03
C ARG A 543 -8.20 -16.89 -5.82
N ARG A 544 -7.84 -18.13 -5.52
CA ARG A 544 -6.87 -18.45 -4.44
C ARG A 544 -5.42 -18.46 -4.91
N GLN A 545 -5.17 -18.11 -6.18
CA GLN A 545 -3.85 -18.14 -6.80
C GLN A 545 -3.76 -17.11 -7.94
N GLY A 546 -2.53 -16.76 -8.31
CA GLY A 546 -2.22 -15.83 -9.40
C GLY A 546 -2.75 -14.41 -9.16
N PRO A 547 -2.97 -13.61 -10.22
CA PRO A 547 -3.47 -12.24 -10.13
C PRO A 547 -4.80 -12.09 -9.37
N GLY A 548 -5.64 -13.13 -9.36
CA GLY A 548 -6.91 -13.14 -8.64
C GLY A 548 -6.78 -13.12 -7.10
N LEU A 549 -5.56 -13.28 -6.58
CA LEU A 549 -5.25 -13.03 -5.17
C LEU A 549 -5.53 -11.57 -4.78
N CYS A 550 -5.41 -10.61 -5.69
CA CYS A 550 -5.70 -9.20 -5.41
C CYS A 550 -7.16 -8.99 -5.02
N ALA A 551 -8.09 -9.58 -5.78
CA ALA A 551 -9.51 -9.53 -5.48
C ALA A 551 -9.87 -10.21 -4.15
N THR A 552 -9.28 -11.38 -3.86
CA THR A 552 -9.51 -12.12 -2.62
C THR A 552 -8.88 -11.41 -1.40
N GLY A 553 -7.68 -10.86 -1.57
CA GLY A 553 -6.93 -10.14 -0.56
C GLY A 553 -7.62 -8.85 -0.14
N LEU A 554 -8.12 -8.06 -1.10
CA LEU A 554 -8.82 -6.82 -0.82
C LEU A 554 -10.05 -7.03 0.07
N VAL A 555 -10.89 -8.03 -0.25
CA VAL A 555 -12.06 -8.39 0.57
C VAL A 555 -11.63 -8.85 1.96
N SER A 556 -10.59 -9.68 2.05
CA SER A 556 -10.08 -10.20 3.32
C SER A 556 -9.55 -9.08 4.22
N TYR A 557 -8.87 -8.10 3.63
CA TYR A 557 -8.32 -6.95 4.34
C TYR A 557 -9.40 -6.00 4.84
N LEU A 558 -10.40 -5.66 4.01
CA LEU A 558 -11.54 -4.84 4.44
C LEU A 558 -12.34 -5.50 5.56
N VAL A 559 -12.50 -6.83 5.52
CA VAL A 559 -13.12 -7.60 6.63
C VAL A 559 -12.26 -7.52 7.89
N ALA A 560 -10.93 -7.59 7.76
CA ALA A 560 -10.03 -7.47 8.91
C ALA A 560 -10.13 -6.08 9.55
N LEU A 561 -10.11 -5.00 8.76
CA LEU A 561 -10.29 -3.63 9.25
C LEU A 561 -11.63 -3.42 9.96
N HIS A 562 -12.71 -4.00 9.42
CA HIS A 562 -14.02 -3.96 10.06
C HIS A 562 -14.00 -4.65 11.42
N ASN A 563 -13.52 -5.90 11.47
CA ASN A 563 -13.48 -6.68 12.71
C ASN A 563 -12.51 -6.09 13.73
N GLU A 564 -11.43 -5.43 13.29
CA GLU A 564 -10.49 -4.70 14.14
C GLU A 564 -11.19 -3.62 14.97
N LEU A 565 -12.04 -2.80 14.36
CA LEU A 565 -12.80 -1.77 15.07
C LEU A 565 -13.89 -2.36 15.96
N VAL A 566 -14.59 -3.40 15.51
CA VAL A 566 -15.64 -4.07 16.32
C VAL A 566 -15.03 -4.69 17.57
N ASN A 567 -13.92 -5.42 17.44
CA ASN A 567 -13.22 -6.02 18.58
C ASN A 567 -12.69 -4.94 19.56
N ALA A 568 -12.25 -3.79 19.04
CA ALA A 568 -11.82 -2.67 19.87
C ALA A 568 -12.98 -2.08 20.68
N VAL A 569 -14.19 -2.01 20.10
CA VAL A 569 -15.40 -1.59 20.83
C VAL A 569 -15.77 -2.60 21.90
N ASP A 570 -15.82 -3.90 21.58
CA ASP A 570 -16.14 -4.97 22.53
C ASP A 570 -15.21 -4.94 23.74
N SER A 571 -13.92 -4.73 23.49
CA SER A 571 -12.90 -4.62 24.54
C SER A 571 -13.12 -3.42 25.48
N LEU A 572 -13.69 -2.32 24.98
CA LEU A 572 -13.94 -1.10 25.74
C LEU A 572 -15.30 -1.11 26.46
N THR A 573 -16.34 -1.67 25.85
CA THR A 573 -17.70 -1.72 26.42
C THR A 573 -17.92 -2.92 27.33
N GLY A 574 -17.09 -3.96 27.22
CA GLY A 574 -17.30 -5.24 27.90
C GLY A 574 -18.48 -6.04 27.35
N GLU A 575 -19.02 -5.65 26.19
CA GLU A 575 -20.04 -6.41 25.46
C GLU A 575 -19.36 -7.51 24.63
N ASP A 576 -19.93 -8.71 24.63
CA ASP A 576 -19.42 -9.83 23.83
C ASP A 576 -20.21 -9.97 22.51
N SER A 577 -19.73 -9.29 21.46
CA SER A 577 -20.33 -9.38 20.12
C SER A 577 -20.04 -10.73 19.43
N SER A 578 -19.37 -11.70 20.09
CA SER A 578 -19.10 -13.03 19.52
C SER A 578 -20.36 -13.77 19.06
N SER A 579 -21.51 -13.44 19.67
CA SER A 579 -22.82 -14.00 19.32
C SER A 579 -23.44 -13.43 18.04
N TYR A 580 -23.10 -12.21 17.63
CA TYR A 580 -23.65 -11.56 16.43
C TYR A 580 -22.65 -11.62 15.27
N ARG A 581 -22.77 -12.68 14.46
CA ARG A 581 -21.87 -12.95 13.33
C ARG A 581 -22.63 -12.95 12.02
N VAL A 582 -22.04 -12.38 10.98
CA VAL A 582 -22.60 -12.37 9.62
C VAL A 582 -21.55 -12.86 8.64
N SER A 583 -21.94 -13.69 7.67
CA SER A 583 -21.04 -14.18 6.63
C SER A 583 -20.89 -13.17 5.47
N VAL A 584 -19.76 -13.21 4.76
CA VAL A 584 -19.57 -12.40 3.52
C VAL A 584 -20.64 -12.72 2.46
N ALA A 585 -21.17 -13.95 2.45
CA ALA A 585 -22.28 -14.32 1.57
C ALA A 585 -23.56 -13.51 1.83
N GLU A 586 -23.82 -13.12 3.08
CA GLU A 586 -25.05 -12.46 3.54
C GLU A 586 -24.86 -10.96 3.81
N LEU A 587 -23.68 -10.43 3.48
CA LEU A 587 -23.31 -9.05 3.74
C LEU A 587 -24.26 -8.06 3.05
N ARG A 588 -24.64 -7.02 3.78
CA ARG A 588 -25.48 -5.89 3.35
C ARG A 588 -24.88 -4.61 3.90
N GLU A 589 -25.26 -3.47 3.33
CA GLU A 589 -24.78 -2.14 3.75
C GLU A 589 -24.94 -1.87 5.25
N GLN A 590 -26.02 -2.36 5.88
CA GLN A 590 -26.24 -2.19 7.32
C GLN A 590 -25.23 -2.91 8.22
N HIS A 591 -24.62 -4.00 7.72
CA HIS A 591 -23.69 -4.84 8.49
C HIS A 591 -22.27 -4.24 8.53
N VAL A 592 -21.91 -3.38 7.57
CA VAL A 592 -20.56 -2.79 7.48
C VAL A 592 -20.50 -1.45 8.21
N ILE A 593 -19.32 -1.08 8.69
CA ILE A 593 -19.05 0.27 9.19
C ILE A 593 -19.15 1.24 8.01
N SER A 594 -19.98 2.27 8.14
CA SER A 594 -20.26 3.23 7.09
C SER A 594 -20.47 4.62 7.65
N TYR A 595 -19.72 5.58 7.12
CA TYR A 595 -19.83 7.00 7.42
C TYR A 595 -19.27 7.84 6.25
N GLU A 596 -19.66 9.10 6.18
CA GLU A 596 -19.11 10.11 5.29
C GLU A 596 -18.36 11.19 6.08
N LEU A 597 -17.14 11.53 5.63
CA LEU A 597 -16.28 12.50 6.32
C LEU A 597 -16.99 13.85 6.51
N GLU A 598 -17.43 14.46 5.42
CA GLU A 598 -17.98 15.83 5.41
C GLU A 598 -19.38 15.92 6.02
N LYS A 599 -20.18 14.85 5.93
CA LYS A 599 -21.58 14.87 6.39
C LYS A 599 -21.77 14.32 7.80
N ASP A 600 -20.94 13.37 8.22
CA ASP A 600 -21.14 12.66 9.49
C ASP A 600 -20.03 12.98 10.48
N LEU A 601 -18.77 12.77 10.10
CA LEU A 601 -17.64 12.81 11.02
C LEU A 601 -17.22 14.25 11.38
N LEU A 602 -17.05 15.15 10.41
CA LEU A 602 -16.67 16.53 10.68
C LEU A 602 -17.73 17.28 11.52
N PRO A 603 -19.04 17.19 11.21
CA PRO A 603 -20.07 17.80 12.06
C PRO A 603 -20.09 17.22 13.48
N LEU A 604 -19.82 15.91 13.64
CA LEU A 604 -19.68 15.27 14.95
C LEU A 604 -18.53 15.90 15.74
N VAL A 605 -17.33 16.00 15.16
CA VAL A 605 -16.17 16.62 15.84
C VAL A 605 -16.45 18.08 16.16
N LEU A 606 -17.00 18.85 15.23
CA LEU A 606 -17.34 20.27 15.44
C LEU A 606 -18.38 20.47 16.54
N SER A 607 -19.32 19.53 16.73
CA SER A 607 -20.30 19.61 17.82
C SER A 607 -19.71 19.41 19.21
N ASN A 608 -18.51 18.83 19.30
CA ASN A 608 -17.76 18.61 20.53
C ASN A 608 -16.57 19.59 20.67
N CYS A 609 -16.58 20.66 19.87
CA CYS A 609 -15.64 21.76 19.93
C CYS A 609 -16.23 22.87 20.83
N GLN A 610 -15.66 23.05 22.02
CA GLN A 610 -16.08 24.07 22.98
C GLN A 610 -15.21 25.32 22.82
N TYR A 611 -15.86 26.49 22.92
CA TYR A 611 -15.19 27.79 22.89
C TYR A 611 -15.24 28.39 24.29
N SER A 612 -14.08 28.65 24.88
CA SER A 612 -13.96 29.39 26.15
C SER A 612 -13.40 30.79 25.89
N LEU A 613 -13.90 31.76 26.66
CA LEU A 613 -13.46 33.15 26.57
C LEU A 613 -13.01 33.60 27.96
N GLU A 614 -11.70 33.64 28.17
CA GLU A 614 -11.12 34.20 29.39
C GLU A 614 -10.99 35.72 29.30
N ARG A 615 -11.15 36.40 30.43
CA ARG A 615 -11.21 37.87 30.47
C ARG A 615 -9.83 38.46 30.17
N GLY A 616 -9.63 38.90 28.93
CA GLY A 616 -8.38 39.49 28.45
C GLY A 616 -7.58 38.60 27.48
N HIS A 617 -8.09 37.42 27.11
CA HIS A 617 -7.46 36.50 26.16
C HIS A 617 -8.33 36.27 24.91
N GLU A 618 -7.71 35.73 23.85
CA GLU A 618 -8.42 35.28 22.64
C GLU A 618 -9.37 34.11 22.96
N THR A 619 -10.30 33.82 22.06
CA THR A 619 -11.21 32.66 22.23
C THR A 619 -10.40 31.37 22.15
N ILE A 620 -10.35 30.60 23.24
CA ILE A 620 -9.66 29.31 23.30
C ILE A 620 -10.61 28.24 22.78
N THR A 621 -10.10 27.35 21.93
CA THR A 621 -10.86 26.24 21.34
C THR A 621 -10.41 24.94 22.00
N GLN A 622 -11.34 24.20 22.60
CA GLN A 622 -11.07 22.93 23.29
C GLN A 622 -11.96 21.83 22.74
N TYR A 623 -11.38 20.66 22.46
CA TYR A 623 -12.14 19.49 21.97
C TYR A 623 -12.39 18.52 23.11
N ASP A 624 -13.65 18.10 23.27
CA ASP A 624 -14.01 17.03 24.20
C ASP A 624 -13.71 15.67 23.54
N LEU A 625 -12.44 15.28 23.57
CA LEU A 625 -11.94 14.05 22.95
C LEU A 625 -12.64 12.78 23.47
N PRO A 626 -12.91 12.62 24.79
CA PRO A 626 -13.71 11.51 25.29
C PRO A 626 -15.11 11.46 24.70
N MET A 627 -15.81 12.59 24.58
CA MET A 627 -17.13 12.64 23.99
C MET A 627 -17.11 12.34 22.49
N ILE A 628 -16.07 12.79 21.76
CA ILE A 628 -15.87 12.43 20.35
C ILE A 628 -15.71 10.92 20.19
N GLN A 629 -14.86 10.28 20.99
CA GLN A 629 -14.69 8.82 20.98
C GLN A 629 -16.03 8.11 21.23
N GLN A 630 -16.78 8.55 22.26
CA GLN A 630 -18.06 7.96 22.61
C GLN A 630 -19.10 8.11 21.48
N GLN A 631 -19.14 9.27 20.80
CA GLN A 631 -20.05 9.48 19.69
C GLN A 631 -19.67 8.65 18.45
N ILE A 632 -18.38 8.46 18.16
CA ILE A 632 -17.91 7.56 17.10
C ILE A 632 -18.36 6.13 17.40
N ILE A 633 -18.15 5.65 18.63
CA ILE A 633 -18.60 4.32 19.07
C ILE A 633 -20.11 4.18 18.86
N THR A 634 -20.88 5.08 19.47
CA THR A 634 -22.34 4.97 19.51
C THR A 634 -22.99 5.10 18.12
N ARG A 635 -22.45 5.94 17.24
CA ARG A 635 -23.07 6.23 15.93
C ARG A 635 -22.60 5.32 14.80
N PHE A 636 -21.33 4.91 14.79
CA PHE A 636 -20.74 4.24 13.63
C PHE A 636 -20.35 2.79 13.89
N LEU A 637 -19.96 2.45 15.12
CA LEU A 637 -19.32 1.16 15.43
C LEU A 637 -20.20 0.20 16.23
N GLN A 638 -21.00 0.70 17.17
CA GLN A 638 -21.82 -0.11 18.06
C GLN A 638 -22.92 -0.87 17.29
N GLY A 639 -23.14 -2.13 17.66
CA GLY A 639 -24.15 -2.99 17.03
C GLY A 639 -23.76 -3.54 15.66
N LYS A 640 -22.49 -3.41 15.25
CA LYS A 640 -21.98 -4.04 14.02
C LYS A 640 -21.58 -5.51 14.29
N PRO A 641 -21.92 -6.45 13.38
CA PRO A 641 -21.55 -7.84 13.55
C PRO A 641 -20.07 -8.08 13.30
N LEU A 642 -19.55 -9.17 13.85
CA LEU A 642 -18.29 -9.76 13.36
C LEU A 642 -18.53 -10.43 12.01
N ILE A 643 -17.75 -10.03 11.00
CA ILE A 643 -17.87 -10.58 9.65
C ILE A 643 -16.99 -11.81 9.53
N THR A 644 -17.59 -12.96 9.20
CA THR A 644 -16.85 -14.21 8.96
C THR A 644 -16.47 -14.33 7.49
N ARG A 645 -15.28 -14.89 7.23
CA ARG A 645 -14.78 -15.18 5.86
C ARG A 645 -15.57 -16.30 5.15
N THR A 646 -16.65 -16.80 5.75
CA THR A 646 -17.52 -17.81 5.15
C THR A 646 -18.26 -17.23 3.96
N GLY A 647 -18.23 -17.93 2.82
CA GLY A 647 -18.96 -17.52 1.61
C GLY A 647 -18.36 -16.32 0.87
N VAL A 648 -17.06 -16.04 1.08
CA VAL A 648 -16.29 -15.16 0.18
C VAL A 648 -16.42 -15.71 -1.24
N PRO A 649 -16.85 -14.91 -2.23
CA PRO A 649 -16.95 -15.36 -3.61
C PRO A 649 -15.60 -15.86 -4.09
N THR A 650 -15.54 -17.04 -4.68
CA THR A 650 -14.29 -17.59 -5.22
C THR A 650 -14.63 -18.33 -6.49
N LEU A 651 -13.93 -18.01 -7.58
CA LEU A 651 -13.98 -18.75 -8.82
C LEU A 651 -13.16 -20.02 -8.63
N ILE A 652 -13.81 -21.17 -8.75
CA ILE A 652 -13.18 -22.50 -8.64
C ILE A 652 -13.19 -23.11 -10.05
N ASN A 653 -12.03 -23.33 -10.66
CA ASN A 653 -11.95 -24.08 -11.90
C ASN A 653 -12.24 -25.57 -11.63
N THR A 654 -12.81 -26.31 -12.58
CA THR A 654 -13.06 -27.76 -12.44
C THR A 654 -11.79 -28.57 -12.14
N GLN A 655 -10.62 -28.04 -12.50
CA GLN A 655 -9.29 -28.59 -12.18
C GLN A 655 -8.80 -28.25 -10.75
N GLU A 656 -9.49 -27.36 -10.04
CA GLU A 656 -9.15 -26.84 -8.71
C GLU A 656 -10.08 -27.39 -7.61
N ARG A 657 -10.76 -28.52 -7.86
CA ARG A 657 -11.47 -29.22 -6.79
C ARG A 657 -10.44 -29.69 -5.77
N ASP A 658 -10.60 -29.27 -4.53
CA ASP A 658 -9.74 -29.65 -3.41
C ASP A 658 -10.06 -31.10 -2.98
N TYR A 659 -9.66 -32.04 -3.83
CA TYR A 659 -9.82 -33.46 -3.57
C TYR A 659 -9.09 -33.87 -2.29
N GLU A 660 -8.06 -33.14 -1.87
CA GLU A 660 -7.34 -33.44 -0.63
C GLU A 660 -8.22 -33.23 0.61
N THR A 661 -8.92 -32.08 0.72
CA THR A 661 -9.88 -31.86 1.82
C THR A 661 -11.15 -32.69 1.65
N MET A 662 -11.64 -32.87 0.42
CA MET A 662 -12.78 -33.75 0.14
C MET A 662 -12.50 -35.19 0.55
N PHE A 663 -11.29 -35.70 0.30
CA PHE A 663 -10.91 -37.04 0.76
C PHE A 663 -10.89 -37.05 2.28
N LYS A 664 -10.21 -36.12 2.96
CA LYS A 664 -10.16 -36.09 4.44
C LYS A 664 -11.54 -36.09 5.13
N THR A 665 -12.55 -35.47 4.53
CA THR A 665 -13.91 -35.35 5.11
C THR A 665 -14.80 -36.59 4.95
N VAL A 666 -14.55 -37.44 3.94
CA VAL A 666 -15.34 -38.68 3.73
C VAL A 666 -15.03 -39.71 4.82
N LYS A 667 -16.07 -40.16 5.54
CA LYS A 667 -15.95 -41.11 6.67
C LYS A 667 -15.92 -42.58 6.22
N GLY A 668 -15.19 -43.42 6.96
CA GLY A 668 -15.22 -44.87 6.81
C GLY A 668 -14.63 -45.40 5.50
N LYS A 669 -13.61 -44.73 4.97
CA LYS A 669 -12.96 -45.07 3.69
C LYS A 669 -12.44 -46.51 3.69
N ALA A 670 -12.59 -47.19 2.56
CA ALA A 670 -12.02 -48.50 2.33
C ALA A 670 -11.57 -48.66 0.88
N THR A 671 -10.54 -49.46 0.69
CA THR A 671 -10.00 -49.80 -0.62
C THR A 671 -10.89 -50.83 -1.34
N LEU A 672 -10.99 -50.69 -2.67
CA LEU A 672 -11.64 -51.70 -3.51
C LEU A 672 -10.79 -52.97 -3.58
N SER A 673 -11.45 -54.12 -3.43
CA SER A 673 -10.80 -55.42 -3.63
C SER A 673 -10.28 -55.57 -5.08
N SER A 674 -9.22 -56.35 -5.27
CA SER A 674 -8.66 -56.63 -6.61
C SER A 674 -9.71 -57.24 -7.56
N LEU A 675 -10.60 -58.08 -7.04
CA LEU A 675 -11.72 -58.66 -7.80
C LEU A 675 -12.71 -57.58 -8.26
N THR A 676 -13.04 -56.63 -7.38
CA THR A 676 -13.96 -55.53 -7.71
C THR A 676 -13.34 -54.55 -8.70
N ARG A 677 -12.05 -54.20 -8.55
CA ARG A 677 -11.33 -53.36 -9.51
C ARG A 677 -11.33 -53.98 -10.91
N ASN A 678 -10.94 -55.25 -11.01
CA ASN A 678 -10.89 -55.95 -12.28
C ASN A 678 -12.27 -56.11 -12.93
N ALA A 679 -13.32 -56.30 -12.14
CA ALA A 679 -14.69 -56.34 -12.64
C ALA A 679 -15.12 -54.98 -13.19
N LEU A 680 -14.89 -53.89 -12.45
CA LEU A 680 -15.24 -52.53 -12.88
C LEU A 680 -14.49 -52.11 -14.14
N SER A 681 -13.20 -52.38 -14.23
CA SER A 681 -12.38 -52.06 -15.41
C SER A 681 -12.77 -52.89 -16.64
N ARG A 682 -13.33 -54.09 -16.46
CA ARG A 682 -13.81 -54.93 -17.57
C ARG A 682 -15.24 -54.60 -17.99
N GLU A 683 -16.09 -54.20 -17.05
CA GLU A 683 -17.47 -53.79 -17.34
C GLU A 683 -17.52 -52.41 -18.00
N LEU A 684 -16.66 -51.46 -17.60
CA LEU A 684 -16.60 -50.12 -18.18
C LEU A 684 -15.46 -50.00 -19.21
N ASP A 685 -15.62 -50.61 -20.38
CA ASP A 685 -14.56 -50.65 -21.41
C ASP A 685 -14.55 -49.40 -22.31
N SER A 686 -15.70 -48.73 -22.52
CA SER A 686 -15.74 -47.51 -23.33
C SER A 686 -15.20 -46.28 -22.59
N TYR A 687 -14.42 -45.44 -23.28
CA TYR A 687 -13.99 -44.13 -22.77
C TYR A 687 -15.18 -43.26 -22.32
N SER A 688 -16.32 -43.32 -23.01
CA SER A 688 -17.52 -42.55 -22.64
C SER A 688 -18.13 -43.03 -21.33
N GLU A 689 -18.23 -44.35 -21.14
CA GLU A 689 -18.79 -44.96 -19.93
C GLU A 689 -17.92 -44.66 -18.70
N VAL A 690 -16.59 -44.75 -18.85
CA VAL A 690 -15.63 -44.41 -17.78
C VAL A 690 -15.72 -42.92 -17.42
N CYS A 691 -15.83 -42.02 -18.41
CA CYS A 691 -15.98 -40.59 -18.15
C CYS A 691 -17.29 -40.27 -17.42
N GLU A 692 -18.38 -40.93 -17.77
CA GLU A 692 -19.68 -40.75 -17.11
C GLU A 692 -19.68 -41.32 -15.69
N ALA A 693 -19.12 -42.51 -15.50
CA ALA A 693 -18.91 -43.12 -14.18
C ALA A 693 -18.02 -42.25 -13.28
N LEU A 694 -16.93 -41.68 -13.83
CA LEU A 694 -16.04 -40.78 -13.09
C LEU A 694 -16.77 -39.50 -12.66
N LYS A 695 -17.55 -38.88 -13.54
CA LYS A 695 -18.37 -37.70 -13.18
C LYS A 695 -19.35 -38.01 -12.06
N ILE A 696 -19.95 -39.20 -12.06
CA ILE A 696 -20.84 -39.64 -10.98
C ILE A 696 -20.06 -39.80 -9.66
N ALA A 697 -18.87 -40.40 -9.70
CA ALA A 697 -18.01 -40.53 -8.52
C ALA A 697 -17.55 -39.16 -7.99
N GLU A 698 -17.19 -38.22 -8.86
CA GLU A 698 -16.80 -36.85 -8.49
C GLU A 698 -17.96 -36.06 -7.87
N LEU A 699 -19.17 -36.23 -8.40
CA LEU A 699 -20.39 -35.65 -7.81
C LEU A 699 -20.67 -36.25 -6.44
N LEU A 700 -20.60 -37.58 -6.31
CA LEU A 700 -20.78 -38.29 -5.05
C LEU A 700 -19.79 -37.82 -3.98
N LEU A 701 -18.50 -37.71 -4.31
CA LEU A 701 -17.49 -37.17 -3.40
C LEU A 701 -17.82 -35.74 -2.97
N GLY A 702 -18.31 -34.89 -3.88
CA GLY A 702 -18.74 -33.53 -3.58
C GLY A 702 -19.93 -33.47 -2.61
N PHE A 703 -20.89 -34.37 -2.74
CA PHE A 703 -22.01 -34.45 -1.79
C PHE A 703 -21.58 -35.03 -0.45
N LEU A 704 -20.83 -36.15 -0.46
CA LEU A 704 -20.38 -36.83 0.76
C LEU A 704 -19.47 -35.97 1.64
N SER A 705 -18.66 -35.09 1.05
CA SER A 705 -17.83 -34.15 1.82
C SER A 705 -18.65 -33.10 2.57
N MET A 706 -19.87 -32.79 2.09
CA MET A 706 -20.76 -31.79 2.70
C MET A 706 -21.80 -32.42 3.63
N THR A 707 -22.40 -33.55 3.24
CA THR A 707 -23.55 -34.14 3.92
C THR A 707 -23.19 -35.36 4.76
N GLY A 708 -22.01 -35.94 4.55
CA GLY A 708 -21.69 -37.28 5.04
C GLY A 708 -22.59 -38.35 4.43
N GLY A 709 -22.53 -39.56 4.99
CA GLY A 709 -23.34 -40.71 4.58
C GLY A 709 -22.96 -41.95 5.38
N ASP A 710 -23.84 -42.95 5.43
CA ASP A 710 -23.52 -44.25 6.04
C ASP A 710 -22.50 -45.00 5.14
N PRO A 711 -21.27 -45.28 5.61
CA PRO A 711 -20.25 -45.94 4.80
C PRO A 711 -20.69 -47.30 4.23
N MET A 712 -21.65 -47.98 4.88
CA MET A 712 -22.17 -49.29 4.45
C MET A 712 -23.32 -49.20 3.45
N MET A 713 -23.85 -48.01 3.17
CA MET A 713 -24.90 -47.85 2.16
C MET A 713 -24.35 -48.10 0.75
N SER A 714 -25.11 -48.79 -0.11
CA SER A 714 -24.76 -48.98 -1.53
C SER A 714 -24.73 -47.64 -2.26
N LEU A 715 -23.77 -47.43 -3.17
CA LEU A 715 -23.72 -46.23 -4.01
C LEU A 715 -25.01 -46.04 -4.81
N VAL A 716 -25.58 -47.13 -5.33
CA VAL A 716 -26.81 -47.07 -6.14
C VAL A 716 -28.00 -46.66 -5.29
N THR A 717 -28.13 -47.19 -4.07
CA THR A 717 -29.17 -46.76 -3.12
C THR A 717 -29.03 -45.28 -2.79
N TYR A 718 -27.81 -44.78 -2.55
CA TYR A 718 -27.60 -43.35 -2.29
C TYR A 718 -27.95 -42.47 -3.50
N LEU A 719 -27.55 -42.88 -4.71
CA LEU A 719 -27.90 -42.20 -5.96
C LEU A 719 -29.41 -42.19 -6.21
N GLN A 720 -30.12 -43.26 -5.84
CA GLN A 720 -31.57 -43.42 -6.05
C GLN A 720 -32.40 -42.69 -5.00
N ASP A 721 -32.06 -42.89 -3.74
CA ASP A 721 -32.94 -42.55 -2.61
C ASP A 721 -32.60 -41.19 -2.02
N ILE A 722 -31.33 -40.77 -2.07
CA ILE A 722 -30.86 -39.49 -1.55
C ILE A 722 -30.72 -38.47 -2.68
N LEU A 723 -29.87 -38.75 -3.67
CA LEU A 723 -29.57 -37.78 -4.74
C LEU A 723 -30.64 -37.75 -5.85
N LYS A 724 -31.50 -38.77 -5.96
CA LYS A 724 -32.58 -38.87 -6.96
C LYS A 724 -32.06 -38.75 -8.42
N MET A 725 -30.89 -39.30 -8.72
CA MET A 725 -30.20 -39.12 -10.01
C MET A 725 -30.25 -40.35 -10.94
N VAL A 726 -30.71 -41.51 -10.46
CA VAL A 726 -30.64 -42.81 -11.17
C VAL A 726 -31.35 -42.82 -12.53
N GLN A 727 -32.40 -42.01 -12.72
CA GLN A 727 -33.12 -41.94 -14.00
C GLN A 727 -32.28 -41.33 -15.15
N ARG A 728 -31.17 -40.65 -14.83
CA ARG A 728 -30.31 -39.96 -15.79
C ARG A 728 -28.99 -40.71 -16.05
N ILE A 729 -28.79 -41.86 -15.42
CA ILE A 729 -27.56 -42.65 -15.53
C ILE A 729 -27.87 -43.92 -16.32
N ASP A 730 -26.97 -44.30 -17.24
CA ASP A 730 -27.11 -45.54 -17.99
C ASP A 730 -27.21 -46.77 -17.06
N LYS A 731 -28.09 -47.71 -17.39
CA LYS A 731 -28.33 -48.92 -16.59
C LYS A 731 -27.07 -49.78 -16.45
N HIS A 732 -26.23 -49.82 -17.48
CA HIS A 732 -24.97 -50.54 -17.48
C HIS A 732 -23.98 -49.94 -16.47
N ILE A 733 -23.86 -48.61 -16.43
CA ILE A 733 -23.02 -47.89 -15.47
C ILE A 733 -23.53 -48.09 -14.04
N LEU A 734 -24.85 -48.03 -13.82
CA LEU A 734 -25.45 -48.30 -12.51
C LEU A 734 -25.19 -49.73 -12.03
N GLN A 735 -25.25 -50.71 -12.93
CA GLN A 735 -24.96 -52.11 -12.60
C GLN A 735 -23.51 -52.29 -12.17
N ALA A 736 -22.55 -51.65 -12.87
CA ALA A 736 -21.15 -51.65 -12.51
C ALA A 736 -20.92 -51.01 -11.13
N LEU A 737 -21.48 -49.81 -10.90
CA LEU A 737 -21.38 -49.09 -9.63
C LEU A 737 -22.10 -49.79 -8.46
N GLY A 738 -23.08 -50.66 -8.74
CA GLY A 738 -23.84 -51.44 -7.75
C GLY A 738 -22.97 -52.37 -6.90
N ARG A 739 -21.75 -52.67 -7.35
CA ARG A 739 -20.74 -53.46 -6.62
C ARG A 739 -20.04 -52.67 -5.50
N CYS A 740 -20.36 -51.39 -5.34
CA CYS A 740 -19.68 -50.48 -4.43
C CYS A 740 -20.62 -49.83 -3.39
N ASN A 741 -20.04 -49.43 -2.27
CA ASN A 741 -20.70 -48.75 -1.16
C ASN A 741 -20.05 -47.37 -0.96
N LEU A 742 -20.65 -46.50 -0.15
CA LEU A 742 -20.14 -45.16 0.10
C LEU A 742 -18.69 -45.15 0.61
N ARG A 743 -18.30 -46.16 1.41
CA ARG A 743 -16.89 -46.35 1.85
C ARG A 743 -15.87 -46.47 0.72
N HIS A 744 -16.28 -46.93 -0.47
CA HIS A 744 -15.38 -47.16 -1.61
C HIS A 744 -15.22 -45.92 -2.51
N CYS A 745 -15.92 -44.82 -2.25
CA CYS A 745 -16.04 -43.70 -3.19
C CYS A 745 -14.69 -43.06 -3.58
N VAL A 746 -13.75 -42.94 -2.64
CA VAL A 746 -12.39 -42.41 -2.90
C VAL A 746 -11.60 -43.37 -3.79
N SER A 747 -11.55 -44.66 -3.43
CA SER A 747 -10.85 -45.68 -4.25
C SER A 747 -11.51 -45.91 -5.61
N LEU A 748 -12.81 -45.67 -5.72
CA LEU A 748 -13.54 -45.73 -6.99
C LEU A 748 -13.15 -44.55 -7.89
N TRP A 749 -13.03 -43.34 -7.35
CA TRP A 749 -12.53 -42.19 -8.08
C TRP A 749 -11.10 -42.44 -8.59
N GLN A 750 -10.20 -42.93 -7.72
CA GLN A 750 -8.81 -43.25 -8.06
C GLN A 750 -8.73 -44.28 -9.21
N LEU A 751 -9.56 -45.33 -9.16
CA LEU A 751 -9.64 -46.32 -10.23
C LEU A 751 -10.15 -45.71 -11.54
N LEU A 752 -11.29 -45.02 -11.50
CA LEU A 752 -11.94 -44.47 -12.70
C LEU A 752 -11.11 -43.37 -13.35
N SER A 753 -10.40 -42.56 -12.57
CA SER A 753 -9.46 -41.56 -13.08
C SER A 753 -8.28 -42.23 -13.80
N SER A 754 -7.70 -43.29 -13.23
CA SER A 754 -6.62 -44.05 -13.87
C SER A 754 -7.10 -44.70 -15.15
N VAL A 755 -8.20 -45.45 -15.11
CA VAL A 755 -8.78 -46.14 -16.29
C VAL A 755 -9.13 -45.14 -17.39
N ARG A 756 -9.58 -43.92 -17.05
CA ARG A 756 -9.79 -42.86 -18.03
C ARG A 756 -8.49 -42.49 -18.75
N SER A 757 -7.42 -42.23 -18.00
CA SER A 757 -6.10 -41.91 -18.58
C SER A 757 -5.52 -43.08 -19.36
N GLU A 758 -5.69 -44.32 -18.91
CA GLU A 758 -5.28 -45.53 -19.63
C GLU A 758 -6.03 -45.68 -20.98
N ASN A 759 -7.35 -45.42 -20.98
CA ASN A 759 -8.15 -45.41 -22.21
C ASN A 759 -7.72 -44.30 -23.18
N MET A 760 -7.28 -43.13 -22.68
CA MET A 760 -6.72 -42.08 -23.54
C MET A 760 -5.46 -42.57 -24.25
N LEU A 761 -4.56 -43.29 -23.56
CA LEU A 761 -3.37 -43.87 -24.17
C LEU A 761 -3.73 -44.90 -25.25
N ARG A 762 -4.70 -45.79 -25.00
CA ARG A 762 -5.21 -46.75 -26.00
C ARG A 762 -5.75 -46.05 -27.25
N LEU A 763 -6.38 -44.89 -27.08
CA LEU A 763 -6.90 -44.04 -28.15
C LEU A 763 -5.85 -43.09 -28.77
N LYS A 764 -4.56 -43.22 -28.40
CA LYS A 764 -3.45 -42.35 -28.82
C LYS A 764 -3.68 -40.86 -28.50
N ARG A 765 -4.30 -40.57 -27.36
CA ARG A 765 -4.50 -39.22 -26.81
C ARG A 765 -3.61 -38.99 -25.60
N GLU A 766 -3.16 -37.74 -25.40
CA GLU A 766 -2.31 -37.37 -24.26
C GLU A 766 -3.11 -37.13 -22.97
N PRO A 767 -2.94 -37.94 -21.90
CA PRO A 767 -3.71 -37.81 -20.67
C PRO A 767 -3.25 -36.70 -19.72
N PHE A 768 -2.02 -36.20 -19.89
CA PHE A 768 -1.40 -35.20 -19.00
C PHE A 768 -1.03 -33.91 -19.75
N SER A 769 -1.89 -33.46 -20.68
CA SER A 769 -1.68 -32.20 -21.40
C SER A 769 -1.71 -31.00 -20.45
N GLY A 770 -0.71 -30.12 -20.54
CA GLY A 770 -0.62 -28.90 -19.71
C GLY A 770 0.26 -29.02 -18.46
N TYR A 771 0.93 -30.16 -18.27
CA TYR A 771 1.92 -30.32 -17.20
C TYR A 771 3.21 -29.57 -17.55
N PRO A 772 3.98 -29.08 -16.54
CA PRO A 772 5.26 -28.43 -16.78
C PRO A 772 6.21 -29.33 -17.58
N SER A 773 6.97 -28.74 -18.51
CA SER A 773 7.85 -29.49 -19.42
C SER A 773 8.97 -30.23 -18.68
N GLU A 774 9.30 -29.76 -17.47
CA GLU A 774 10.28 -30.32 -16.56
C GLU A 774 9.93 -31.75 -16.09
N TYR A 775 8.65 -32.15 -16.11
CA TYR A 775 8.19 -33.51 -15.75
C TYR A 775 7.93 -34.43 -16.95
N LEU A 776 8.20 -33.96 -18.17
CA LEU A 776 7.93 -34.66 -19.43
C LEU A 776 9.21 -35.19 -20.09
N MET A 777 10.29 -35.38 -19.31
CA MET A 777 11.56 -35.89 -19.85
C MET A 777 11.41 -37.36 -20.29
N PRO A 778 11.96 -37.73 -21.47
CA PRO A 778 11.84 -39.08 -21.98
C PRO A 778 12.63 -40.10 -21.14
N LEU A 779 12.15 -41.35 -21.16
CA LEU A 779 12.86 -42.48 -20.59
C LEU A 779 14.00 -42.95 -21.50
N THR A 780 15.14 -43.31 -20.89
CA THR A 780 16.23 -44.02 -21.57
C THR A 780 15.84 -45.48 -21.84
N GLU A 781 16.53 -46.14 -22.78
CA GLU A 781 16.27 -47.57 -23.09
C GLU A 781 16.61 -48.49 -21.91
N GLU A 782 17.56 -48.11 -21.06
CA GLU A 782 17.88 -48.81 -19.81
C GLU A 782 16.70 -48.74 -18.83
N ASN A 783 16.18 -47.53 -18.58
CA ASN A 783 15.01 -47.30 -17.72
C ASN A 783 13.78 -48.09 -18.20
N LYS A 784 13.54 -48.13 -19.52
CA LYS A 784 12.45 -48.92 -20.12
C LYS A 784 12.63 -50.42 -19.86
N THR A 785 13.85 -50.93 -19.99
CA THR A 785 14.15 -52.36 -19.75
C THR A 785 13.92 -52.74 -18.28
N GLU A 786 14.36 -51.90 -17.35
CA GLU A 786 14.14 -52.09 -15.91
C GLU A 786 12.65 -52.02 -15.54
N LEU A 787 11.91 -51.05 -16.06
CA LEU A 787 10.47 -50.92 -15.86
C LEU A 787 9.70 -52.12 -16.43
N LYS A 788 10.07 -52.63 -17.60
CA LYS A 788 9.46 -53.85 -18.17
C LYS A 788 9.73 -55.06 -17.28
N GLY A 789 10.94 -55.17 -16.73
CA GLY A 789 11.31 -56.18 -15.73
C GLY A 789 10.46 -56.08 -14.46
N PHE A 790 10.18 -54.87 -13.98
CA PHE A 790 9.31 -54.62 -12.83
C PHE A 790 7.85 -55.04 -13.10
N VAL A 791 7.28 -54.61 -14.22
CA VAL A 791 5.88 -54.91 -14.60
C VAL A 791 5.64 -56.41 -14.82
N SER A 792 6.62 -57.13 -15.37
CA SER A 792 6.48 -58.57 -15.65
C SER A 792 6.43 -59.49 -14.42
N ARG A 793 6.77 -59.00 -13.22
CA ARG A 793 6.99 -59.84 -12.03
C ARG A 793 5.86 -59.82 -10.99
N GLY A 794 4.75 -59.13 -11.23
CA GLY A 794 3.58 -59.19 -10.33
C GLY A 794 2.59 -58.03 -10.41
N ASN A 795 1.67 -58.00 -9.43
CA ASN A 795 0.53 -57.09 -9.32
C ASN A 795 0.97 -55.63 -9.07
N VAL A 796 1.28 -54.90 -10.14
CA VAL A 796 1.67 -53.47 -10.10
C VAL A 796 0.48 -52.51 -9.97
N ASP A 797 -0.76 -53.02 -9.88
CA ASP A 797 -1.98 -52.20 -9.94
C ASP A 797 -1.99 -51.09 -8.88
N GLN A 798 -1.69 -51.44 -7.62
CA GLN A 798 -1.75 -50.47 -6.53
C GLN A 798 -0.74 -49.35 -6.75
N TRP A 799 0.48 -49.69 -7.14
CA TRP A 799 1.53 -48.70 -7.42
C TRP A 799 1.16 -47.77 -8.57
N LEU A 800 0.58 -48.29 -9.66
CA LEU A 800 0.16 -47.48 -10.79
C LEU A 800 -1.00 -46.54 -10.44
N LEU A 801 -1.92 -46.97 -9.57
CA LEU A 801 -3.02 -46.14 -9.08
C LEU A 801 -2.51 -45.00 -8.18
N GLU A 802 -1.58 -45.28 -7.26
CA GLU A 802 -1.01 -44.25 -6.39
C GLU A 802 -0.15 -43.24 -7.17
N MET A 803 0.64 -43.73 -8.13
CA MET A 803 1.41 -42.86 -9.02
C MET A 803 0.49 -42.01 -9.91
N HIS A 804 -0.63 -42.56 -10.40
CA HIS A 804 -1.63 -41.79 -11.18
C HIS A 804 -2.30 -40.69 -10.33
N GLU A 805 -2.73 -41.03 -9.12
CA GLU A 805 -3.32 -40.07 -8.21
C GLU A 805 -2.35 -38.95 -7.86
N PHE A 806 -1.09 -39.30 -7.60
CA PHE A 806 -0.03 -38.34 -7.33
C PHE A 806 0.15 -37.37 -8.52
N LEU A 807 0.19 -37.89 -9.76
CA LEU A 807 0.26 -37.06 -10.97
C LEU A 807 -0.89 -36.05 -11.00
N LEU A 808 -2.13 -36.51 -10.83
CA LEU A 808 -3.31 -35.66 -10.93
C LEU A 808 -3.41 -34.62 -9.80
N LEU A 809 -3.14 -35.02 -8.56
CA LEU A 809 -3.43 -34.19 -7.39
C LEU A 809 -2.29 -33.27 -7.00
N ASN A 810 -1.04 -33.63 -7.33
CA ASN A 810 0.14 -32.86 -6.93
C ASN A 810 0.80 -32.18 -8.14
N LEU A 811 1.02 -32.91 -9.23
CA LEU A 811 1.71 -32.36 -10.41
C LEU A 811 0.78 -31.66 -11.41
N GLY A 812 -0.52 -31.89 -11.32
CA GLY A 812 -1.54 -31.20 -12.12
C GLY A 812 -1.83 -29.76 -11.67
N ARG A 813 -1.17 -29.26 -10.61
CA ARG A 813 -1.38 -27.91 -10.07
C ARG A 813 -0.41 -26.88 -10.70
N PRO A 814 -0.82 -25.61 -10.88
CA PRO A 814 0.13 -24.54 -11.18
C PRO A 814 1.19 -24.45 -10.07
N ARG A 815 2.46 -24.28 -10.43
CA ARG A 815 3.60 -24.24 -9.49
C ARG A 815 3.96 -25.56 -8.78
N ALA A 816 3.57 -26.73 -9.32
CA ALA A 816 3.99 -28.03 -8.77
C ALA A 816 5.52 -28.17 -8.59
N ILE A 817 6.32 -27.46 -9.37
CA ILE A 817 7.80 -27.43 -9.31
C ILE A 817 8.32 -26.87 -7.97
N ASP A 818 7.58 -25.96 -7.34
CA ASP A 818 7.96 -25.36 -6.07
C ASP A 818 7.89 -26.40 -4.93
N ASP A 819 6.91 -27.31 -5.01
CA ASP A 819 6.67 -28.35 -4.02
C ASP A 819 7.41 -29.67 -4.32
N PHE A 820 7.58 -30.01 -5.61
CA PHE A 820 8.13 -31.29 -6.07
C PHE A 820 9.28 -31.10 -7.06
N ASN A 821 10.52 -31.23 -6.59
CA ASN A 821 11.68 -31.02 -7.46
C ASN A 821 11.77 -32.11 -8.56
N PRO A 822 11.90 -31.75 -9.86
CA PRO A 822 12.08 -32.71 -10.96
C PRO A 822 13.32 -33.61 -10.83
N ALA A 823 14.30 -33.26 -10.00
CA ALA A 823 15.51 -34.05 -9.76
C ALA A 823 15.38 -35.09 -8.64
N TRP A 824 14.25 -35.17 -7.93
CA TRP A 824 14.05 -36.19 -6.88
C TRP A 824 13.74 -37.57 -7.45
N SER A 825 13.93 -38.62 -6.65
CA SER A 825 13.54 -39.99 -7.02
C SER A 825 12.02 -40.13 -7.08
N VAL A 826 11.50 -40.75 -8.15
CA VAL A 826 10.07 -41.12 -8.26
C VAL A 826 9.68 -42.06 -7.13
N LYS A 827 10.56 -43.02 -6.81
CA LYS A 827 10.30 -44.04 -5.79
C LYS A 827 10.08 -43.41 -4.42
N GLU A 828 11.05 -42.63 -3.96
CA GLU A 828 11.02 -42.01 -2.62
C GLU A 828 9.87 -41.01 -2.50
N THR A 829 9.63 -40.22 -3.56
CA THR A 829 8.58 -39.20 -3.56
C THR A 829 7.18 -39.81 -3.48
N VAL A 830 6.89 -40.84 -4.29
CA VAL A 830 5.58 -41.50 -4.28
C VAL A 830 5.40 -42.36 -3.03
N CYS A 831 6.45 -43.02 -2.51
CA CYS A 831 6.37 -43.71 -1.22
C CYS A 831 6.06 -42.75 -0.07
N ALA A 832 6.75 -41.60 0.01
CA ALA A 832 6.47 -40.59 1.03
C ALA A 832 5.04 -40.03 0.91
N TYR A 833 4.49 -39.95 -0.30
CA TYR A 833 3.09 -39.58 -0.51
C TYR A 833 2.12 -40.66 0.00
N MET A 834 2.41 -41.94 -0.24
CA MET A 834 1.62 -43.06 0.29
C MET A 834 1.65 -43.11 1.82
N ASP A 835 2.81 -42.86 2.43
CA ASP A 835 2.96 -42.80 3.89
C ASP A 835 2.10 -41.70 4.51
N ARG A 836 2.06 -40.51 3.89
CA ARG A 836 1.17 -39.40 4.30
C ARG A 836 -0.32 -39.74 4.20
N LYS A 837 -0.69 -40.70 3.33
CA LYS A 837 -2.05 -41.20 3.17
C LYS A 837 -2.37 -42.39 4.10
N GLU A 838 -1.40 -42.84 4.90
CA GLU A 838 -1.51 -44.05 5.72
C GLU A 838 -1.81 -45.31 4.88
N VAL A 839 -1.25 -45.38 3.66
CA VAL A 839 -1.36 -46.53 2.76
C VAL A 839 -0.02 -47.26 2.70
N GLU A 840 -0.01 -48.56 3.04
CA GLU A 840 1.21 -49.36 3.04
C GLU A 840 1.84 -49.45 1.63
N VAL A 841 3.15 -49.17 1.56
CA VAL A 841 3.94 -49.38 0.35
C VAL A 841 4.13 -50.88 0.13
N PRO A 842 3.77 -51.43 -1.05
CA PRO A 842 3.94 -52.85 -1.30
C PRO A 842 5.43 -53.27 -1.32
N ALA A 843 5.78 -54.35 -0.62
CA ALA A 843 7.16 -54.84 -0.52
C ALA A 843 7.87 -55.05 -1.88
N TYR A 844 7.13 -55.43 -2.93
CA TYR A 844 7.70 -55.60 -4.27
C TYR A 844 8.17 -54.29 -4.91
N VAL A 845 7.65 -53.13 -4.49
CA VAL A 845 8.08 -51.80 -4.92
C VAL A 845 9.40 -51.45 -4.23
N GLU A 846 9.51 -51.68 -2.93
CA GLU A 846 10.73 -51.43 -2.15
C GLU A 846 11.91 -52.24 -2.69
N GLU A 847 11.68 -53.50 -3.05
CA GLU A 847 12.75 -54.38 -3.53
C GLU A 847 13.15 -54.13 -4.99
N ARG A 848 12.21 -53.71 -5.87
CA ARG A 848 12.38 -53.88 -7.33
C ARG A 848 12.05 -52.68 -8.19
N PHE A 849 11.43 -51.62 -7.66
CA PHE A 849 11.19 -50.43 -8.45
C PHE A 849 12.51 -49.69 -8.73
N PRO A 850 12.78 -49.25 -9.98
CA PRO A 850 14.06 -48.62 -10.34
C PRO A 850 14.33 -47.37 -9.52
N ALA A 851 15.49 -47.31 -8.86
CA ALA A 851 15.85 -46.22 -7.94
C ALA A 851 16.36 -44.95 -8.67
N ASN A 852 16.86 -45.13 -9.90
CA ASN A 852 17.43 -44.11 -10.79
C ASN A 852 16.37 -43.24 -11.50
N LEU A 853 15.08 -43.58 -11.42
CA LEU A 853 14.02 -42.81 -12.05
C LEU A 853 13.78 -41.50 -11.32
N MET A 854 13.91 -40.39 -12.06
CA MET A 854 13.72 -39.05 -11.53
C MET A 854 12.30 -38.53 -11.76
N MET A 855 11.84 -37.62 -10.91
CA MET A 855 10.54 -36.96 -11.02
C MET A 855 10.34 -36.29 -12.39
N SER A 856 11.41 -35.82 -13.02
CA SER A 856 11.39 -35.31 -14.39
C SER A 856 10.89 -36.32 -15.43
N GLN A 857 10.94 -37.62 -15.11
CA GLN A 857 10.52 -38.74 -15.97
C GLN A 857 9.23 -39.42 -15.48
N ILE A 858 8.56 -38.90 -14.44
CA ILE A 858 7.44 -39.58 -13.78
C ILE A 858 6.24 -39.81 -14.71
N VAL A 859 5.93 -38.84 -15.58
CA VAL A 859 4.83 -38.93 -16.54
C VAL A 859 5.09 -40.06 -17.53
N GLU A 860 6.28 -40.08 -18.12
CA GLU A 860 6.68 -41.12 -19.08
C GLU A 860 6.86 -42.50 -18.41
N THR A 861 7.28 -42.52 -17.13
CA THR A 861 7.32 -43.73 -16.29
C THR A 861 5.94 -44.37 -16.16
N TRP A 862 4.92 -43.57 -15.83
CA TRP A 862 3.55 -44.06 -15.72
C TRP A 862 3.00 -44.55 -17.06
N LYS A 863 3.15 -43.75 -18.13
CA LYS A 863 2.68 -44.13 -19.47
C LYS A 863 3.31 -45.43 -19.96
N TYR A 864 4.63 -45.58 -19.79
CA TYR A 864 5.34 -46.78 -20.20
C TYR A 864 4.92 -48.01 -19.39
N ALA A 865 4.81 -47.89 -18.06
CA ALA A 865 4.43 -49.00 -17.21
C ALA A 865 2.99 -49.50 -17.47
N VAL A 866 2.06 -48.59 -17.76
CA VAL A 866 0.69 -48.93 -18.18
C VAL A 866 0.69 -49.65 -19.52
N THR A 867 1.43 -49.14 -20.51
CA THR A 867 1.49 -49.73 -21.86
C THR A 867 2.13 -51.13 -21.81
N ALA A 868 3.26 -51.26 -21.11
CA ALA A 868 3.94 -52.54 -20.92
C ALA A 868 3.08 -53.57 -20.18
N LYS A 869 2.25 -53.13 -19.24
CA LYS A 869 1.29 -54.00 -18.54
C LYS A 869 0.19 -54.49 -19.49
N GLN A 870 -0.33 -53.62 -20.34
CA GLN A 870 -1.33 -53.98 -21.35
C GLN A 870 -0.76 -54.99 -22.36
N ASP A 871 0.46 -54.76 -22.85
CA ASP A 871 1.17 -55.66 -23.78
C ASP A 871 1.43 -57.06 -23.18
N LEU A 872 1.53 -57.18 -21.86
CA LEU A 872 1.69 -58.45 -21.14
C LEU A 872 0.35 -59.17 -20.86
N MET A 873 -0.78 -58.47 -20.99
CA MET A 873 -2.14 -58.99 -20.76
C MET A 873 -2.87 -59.36 -22.05
N THR A 874 -2.38 -58.89 -23.21
CA THR A 874 -2.75 -59.34 -24.57
C THR A 874 -1.95 -60.57 -24.96
#